data_AF-A0AAV9TCW6-F1
#
_entry.id   AF-A0AAV9TCW6-F1
#
_cell.length_a   1.000
_cell.length_b   1.000
_cell.length_c   1.000
_cell.angle_alpha   90.00
_cell.angle_beta   90.00
_cell.angle_gamma   90.00
#
_symmetry.space_group_name_H-M   'P 1'
#
loop_
_entity.id
_entity.type
_entity.pdbx_description
1 polymer ?
#
loop_
_entity_poly.entity_id
_entity_poly.type
_entity_poly.pdbx_seq_one_letter_code
_entity_poly.pdbx_strand_id
1 'polypeptide(L)'
;MSDHAQLDSSGPEDDSPSPFHGRRWTDDETTRRISSFLAPAASVFDTETADLATLHGAAVEADEILRQINPNGGNPPSDGSDPASTSDRRRPFTAFIPDIEARHARLRDLIAHLSRPHLRPLRLTSLPPEILAIVVAHCEGGADHQNDEDDDDSNNNNNNNNNPDAAAAIRNLRLTNRALASLAAPHLIRTLDVSLTPSSLARLDAVSHHPTISTGVLRLRVSLASHPPRLAADLASFVRSAFRRLSREAKRDDRARRLAKPDADKHAARTREWIRNGAGSDFLVRAFAEFARRRDAHEAVRGARFGRRVADAVARMRNVRAVRIDDEAARPPWHEKYPPRSEDDPLVDEEALLELVTLPMRWEAAAAWEGADKSDHPVEVLRDLLVALGKREVLLTRLDVKLTPPARYDGLSCTEAEREDIQRAVRGLRSVDFEVKPSRDVRDEFDPPAWPPRGPAVLAALGGFMSAALASPALEVANLDFGALRRENQDLWALDALLRSAPEGWPRLRRLTLHHPCLRASDLKTLVVGSERLAWLSIEAPHLSEGSWAEVLEMLRGRTDPRRRERGETPMKVGALKTPTGGEAEDMSFSQYDAVFSEPRGWTAYVEEGEEEAPMGEGRRLSAAMRYVMHLQAENPVYVTQ
;
A
#
# COMPACT_ATOMS: atom_id res chain seq x y z
N MET A 1 -1.00 46.90 43.99
CA MET A 1 -0.37 48.18 43.60
C MET A 1 0.50 47.89 42.40
N SER A 2 0.16 48.52 41.27
CA SER A 2 0.94 48.73 40.04
C SER A 2 1.30 47.48 39.23
N ASP A 3 0.71 47.16 38.08
CA ASP A 3 0.51 47.85 36.77
C ASP A 3 1.48 47.33 35.69
N HIS A 4 0.93 47.15 34.48
CA HIS A 4 1.55 46.84 33.17
C HIS A 4 2.00 45.38 32.92
N ALA A 5 1.80 44.76 31.75
CA ALA A 5 1.19 45.16 30.48
C ALA A 5 0.68 43.92 29.72
N GLN A 6 -0.42 44.11 29.01
CA GLN A 6 -0.96 43.22 27.98
C GLN A 6 -0.05 43.31 26.75
N LEU A 7 0.54 42.18 26.33
CA LEU A 7 1.29 42.06 25.08
C LEU A 7 0.41 41.34 24.06
N ASP A 8 -0.08 42.10 23.08
CA ASP A 8 -0.59 41.61 21.80
C ASP A 8 0.53 40.88 21.07
N SER A 9 0.34 39.59 20.78
CA SER A 9 1.20 38.79 19.92
C SER A 9 0.46 38.45 18.63
N SER A 10 0.34 39.43 17.74
CA SER A 10 0.12 39.21 16.30
C SER A 10 1.51 39.12 15.65
N GLY A 11 1.99 37.88 15.48
CA GLY A 11 3.18 37.61 14.68
C GLY A 11 2.86 37.78 13.18
N PRO A 12 3.81 38.23 12.35
CA PRO A 12 3.60 38.36 10.92
C PRO A 12 3.47 36.98 10.29
N GLU A 13 2.43 36.80 9.48
CA GLU A 13 2.29 35.67 8.57
C GLU A 13 3.50 35.64 7.63
N ASP A 14 4.28 34.58 7.72
CA ASP A 14 5.44 34.30 6.87
C ASP A 14 4.93 33.74 5.54
N ASP A 15 4.36 34.62 4.72
CA ASP A 15 4.12 34.43 3.29
C ASP A 15 5.45 34.56 2.54
N SER A 16 6.37 33.62 2.78
CA SER A 16 7.57 33.48 1.96
C SER A 16 7.20 32.80 0.64
N PRO A 17 7.15 33.51 -0.51
CA PRO A 17 6.83 32.89 -1.79
C PRO A 17 7.89 31.86 -2.18
N SER A 18 7.43 30.72 -2.70
CA SER A 18 8.27 29.67 -3.28
C SER A 18 9.32 30.28 -4.22
N PRO A 19 10.60 29.86 -4.14
CA PRO A 19 11.71 30.43 -4.91
C PRO A 19 11.59 30.25 -6.43
N PHE A 20 10.57 29.52 -6.90
CA PHE A 20 10.32 29.23 -8.32
C PHE A 20 9.20 30.07 -8.94
N HIS A 21 8.47 30.86 -8.17
CA HIS A 21 7.45 31.76 -8.72
C HIS A 21 8.04 33.15 -8.94
N GLY A 22 8.46 33.41 -10.18
CA GLY A 22 8.88 34.75 -10.61
C GLY A 22 7.82 35.80 -10.33
N ARG A 23 8.26 37.03 -10.05
CA ARG A 23 7.40 38.20 -9.81
C ARG A 23 6.36 38.34 -10.92
N ARG A 24 5.08 38.41 -10.55
CA ARG A 24 3.98 38.66 -11.49
C ARG A 24 4.07 40.07 -12.05
N TRP A 25 3.95 40.22 -13.36
CA TRP A 25 4.00 41.52 -14.03
C TRP A 25 2.67 42.27 -13.96
N THR A 26 2.73 43.59 -14.03
CA THR A 26 1.53 44.40 -14.27
C THR A 26 1.10 44.29 -15.74
N ASP A 27 -0.16 44.60 -16.06
CA ASP A 27 -0.66 44.58 -17.44
C ASP A 27 0.15 45.55 -18.34
N ASP A 28 0.55 46.71 -17.80
CA ASP A 28 1.39 47.68 -18.51
C ASP A 28 2.81 47.16 -18.76
N GLU A 29 3.40 46.47 -17.79
CA GLU A 29 4.72 45.84 -17.94
C GLU A 29 4.67 44.72 -18.98
N THR A 30 3.62 43.89 -18.92
CA THR A 30 3.38 42.79 -19.87
C THR A 30 3.19 43.34 -21.30
N THR A 31 2.34 44.35 -21.47
CA THR A 31 2.11 45.02 -22.77
C THR A 31 3.40 45.60 -23.35
N ARG A 32 4.20 46.27 -22.51
CA ARG A 32 5.47 46.87 -22.91
C ARG A 32 6.47 45.82 -23.36
N ARG A 33 6.59 44.71 -22.62
CA ARG A 33 7.51 43.61 -22.95
C ARG A 33 7.09 42.86 -24.21
N ILE A 34 5.79 42.55 -24.38
CA ILE A 34 5.26 41.97 -25.62
C ILE A 34 5.55 42.90 -26.80
N SER A 35 5.24 44.19 -26.68
CA SER A 35 5.45 45.17 -27.75
C SER A 35 6.93 45.33 -28.09
N SER A 36 7.80 45.36 -27.08
CA SER A 36 9.25 45.42 -27.26
C SER A 36 9.80 44.15 -27.90
N PHE A 37 9.29 42.98 -27.51
CA PHE A 37 9.71 41.69 -28.03
C PHE A 37 9.25 41.50 -29.48
N LEU A 38 8.05 41.96 -29.85
CA LEU A 38 7.49 41.86 -31.19
C LEU A 38 7.87 43.02 -32.13
N ALA A 39 8.50 44.09 -31.62
CA ALA A 39 8.85 45.25 -32.42
C ALA A 39 9.71 44.90 -33.65
N PRO A 40 9.55 45.59 -34.80
CA PRO A 40 10.37 45.37 -35.99
C PRO A 40 11.87 45.61 -35.72
N ALA A 41 12.24 46.53 -34.83
CA ALA A 41 13.62 46.75 -34.42
C ALA A 41 14.23 45.55 -33.67
N ALA A 42 13.40 44.68 -33.08
CA ALA A 42 13.86 43.43 -32.50
C ALA A 42 14.16 42.37 -33.58
N SER A 43 13.73 42.55 -34.84
CA SER A 43 14.04 41.60 -35.94
C SER A 43 15.54 41.47 -36.26
N VAL A 44 16.39 42.30 -35.64
CA VAL A 44 17.85 42.11 -35.61
C VAL A 44 18.21 40.72 -35.05
N PHE A 45 17.39 40.16 -34.14
CA PHE A 45 17.53 38.80 -33.62
C PHE A 45 17.20 37.69 -34.64
N ASP A 46 16.59 38.04 -35.78
CA ASP A 46 16.24 37.08 -36.85
C ASP A 46 17.33 37.01 -37.94
N THR A 47 18.45 37.72 -37.76
CA THR A 47 19.62 37.64 -38.64
C THR A 47 20.68 36.72 -38.04
N GLU A 48 21.36 35.92 -38.86
CA GLU A 48 22.46 35.02 -38.45
C GLU A 48 23.68 35.74 -37.83
N THR A 49 23.62 37.07 -37.69
CA THR A 49 24.72 37.91 -37.21
C THR A 49 24.67 38.25 -35.72
N ALA A 50 23.56 37.95 -35.03
CA ALA A 50 23.45 38.14 -33.59
C ALA A 50 24.30 37.12 -32.83
N ASP A 51 24.96 37.55 -31.74
CA ASP A 51 25.71 36.62 -30.90
C ASP A 51 24.77 35.67 -30.12
N LEU A 52 25.31 34.51 -29.74
CA LEU A 52 24.54 33.44 -29.11
C LEU A 52 23.94 33.86 -27.75
N ALA A 53 24.62 34.74 -27.01
CA ALA A 53 24.16 35.21 -25.70
C ALA A 53 22.91 36.08 -25.84
N THR A 54 22.90 36.94 -26.85
CA THR A 54 21.79 37.82 -27.20
C THR A 54 20.56 37.02 -27.64
N LEU A 55 20.74 36.00 -28.48
CA LEU A 55 19.66 35.09 -28.89
C LEU A 55 19.09 34.31 -27.70
N HIS A 56 19.94 33.79 -26.82
CA HIS A 56 19.50 33.11 -25.60
C HIS A 56 18.71 34.04 -24.67
N GLY A 57 19.16 35.29 -24.49
CA GLY A 57 18.43 36.29 -23.72
C GLY A 57 17.04 36.56 -24.28
N ALA A 58 16.91 36.66 -25.61
CA ALA A 58 15.63 36.83 -26.28
C ALA A 58 14.70 35.60 -26.13
N ALA A 59 15.24 34.38 -26.18
CA ALA A 59 14.46 33.16 -25.97
C ALA A 59 13.95 33.05 -24.52
N VAL A 60 14.79 33.39 -23.53
CA VAL A 60 14.37 33.43 -22.11
C VAL A 60 13.28 34.47 -21.87
N GLU A 61 13.40 35.65 -22.50
CA GLU A 61 12.36 36.68 -22.42
C GLU A 61 11.04 36.18 -23.02
N ALA A 62 11.07 35.43 -24.13
CA ALA A 62 9.88 34.81 -24.71
C ALA A 62 9.22 33.78 -23.78
N ASP A 63 10.01 32.88 -23.17
CA ASP A 63 9.53 31.89 -22.20
C ASP A 63 8.88 32.56 -20.97
N GLU A 64 9.47 33.65 -20.48
CA GLU A 64 8.91 34.44 -19.38
C GLU A 64 7.60 35.14 -19.80
N ILE A 65 7.56 35.77 -20.98
CA ILE A 65 6.33 36.39 -21.52
C ILE A 65 5.21 35.34 -21.64
N LEU A 66 5.50 34.16 -22.22
CA LEU A 66 4.52 33.08 -22.37
C LEU A 66 4.00 32.57 -21.02
N ARG A 67 4.88 32.42 -20.02
CA ARG A 67 4.48 32.02 -18.67
C ARG A 67 3.61 33.07 -17.97
N GLN A 68 3.85 34.37 -18.19
CA GLN A 68 3.05 35.44 -17.59
C GLN A 68 1.66 35.55 -18.24
N ILE A 69 1.56 35.33 -19.56
CA ILE A 69 0.29 35.36 -20.30
C ILE A 69 -0.51 34.07 -20.09
N ASN A 70 0.16 32.91 -20.03
CA ASN A 70 -0.44 31.59 -19.93
C ASN A 70 0.19 30.74 -18.80
N PRO A 71 -0.04 31.09 -17.53
CA PRO A 71 0.57 30.39 -16.38
C PRO A 71 0.10 28.93 -16.23
N ASN A 72 -1.01 28.56 -16.87
CA ASN A 72 -1.64 27.24 -16.72
C ASN A 72 -1.32 26.28 -17.88
N GLY A 73 -0.40 26.64 -18.79
CA GLY A 73 0.14 25.70 -19.78
C GLY A 73 -0.91 25.11 -20.74
N GLY A 74 -1.93 25.87 -21.13
CA GLY A 74 -2.84 25.48 -22.22
C GLY A 74 -3.88 24.40 -21.89
N ASN A 75 -3.97 23.91 -20.65
CA ASN A 75 -5.13 23.10 -20.26
C ASN A 75 -6.31 24.03 -19.94
N PRO A 76 -7.42 24.00 -20.71
CA PRO A 76 -8.63 24.69 -20.30
C PRO A 76 -9.11 24.09 -18.98
N PRO A 77 -9.66 24.90 -18.05
CA PRO A 77 -10.28 24.35 -16.85
C PRO A 77 -11.39 23.36 -17.26
N SER A 78 -11.31 22.11 -16.79
CA SER A 78 -12.27 21.06 -17.17
C SER A 78 -13.62 21.18 -16.45
N ASP A 79 -13.76 22.14 -15.54
CA ASP A 79 -15.04 22.40 -14.89
C ASP A 79 -15.88 23.29 -15.78
N GLY A 80 -17.02 22.76 -16.24
CA GLY A 80 -18.08 23.42 -17.02
C GLY A 80 -18.77 24.58 -16.31
N SER A 81 -17.97 25.44 -15.69
CA SER A 81 -18.37 26.70 -15.10
C SER A 81 -18.45 27.76 -16.21
N ASP A 82 -19.62 28.40 -16.28
CA ASP A 82 -19.99 29.39 -17.28
C ASP A 82 -18.90 30.46 -17.48
N PRO A 83 -18.37 30.64 -18.70
CA PRO A 83 -17.27 31.57 -18.99
C PRO A 83 -17.67 33.07 -18.91
N ALA A 84 -18.85 33.38 -18.36
CA ALA A 84 -19.44 34.72 -18.39
C ALA A 84 -19.18 35.56 -17.13
N SER A 85 -18.59 35.03 -16.05
CA SER A 85 -18.55 35.75 -14.75
C SER A 85 -17.17 36.18 -14.22
N THR A 86 -16.05 35.74 -14.79
CA THR A 86 -14.73 36.32 -14.49
C THR A 86 -14.34 37.36 -15.51
N SER A 87 -14.31 38.61 -15.06
CA SER A 87 -14.01 39.82 -15.82
C SER A 87 -12.93 39.68 -16.91
N ASP A 88 -13.37 40.07 -18.09
CA ASP A 88 -12.80 40.27 -19.42
C ASP A 88 -11.45 41.03 -19.52
N ARG A 89 -10.55 40.96 -18.52
CA ARG A 89 -9.27 41.70 -18.51
C ARG A 89 -8.07 40.95 -19.11
N ARG A 90 -8.12 39.62 -19.27
CA ARG A 90 -6.98 38.82 -19.82
C ARG A 90 -7.04 38.50 -21.31
N ARG A 91 -8.15 38.83 -22.00
CA ARG A 91 -8.28 38.61 -23.45
C ARG A 91 -7.34 39.41 -24.36
N PRO A 92 -6.75 40.56 -24.01
CA PRO A 92 -5.96 41.31 -25.00
C PRO A 92 -4.61 40.67 -25.31
N PHE A 93 -4.06 39.82 -24.44
CA PHE A 93 -2.71 39.26 -24.63
C PHE A 93 -2.68 37.91 -25.34
N THR A 94 -3.79 37.15 -25.31
CA THR A 94 -3.85 35.82 -25.95
C THR A 94 -3.73 35.89 -27.46
N ALA A 95 -4.14 37.00 -28.08
CA ALA A 95 -4.00 37.24 -29.51
C ALA A 95 -2.53 37.25 -30.00
N PHE A 96 -1.57 37.56 -29.11
CA PHE A 96 -0.15 37.62 -29.45
C PHE A 96 0.60 36.30 -29.22
N ILE A 97 -0.03 35.30 -28.59
CA ILE A 97 0.60 34.00 -28.28
C ILE A 97 1.18 33.35 -29.55
N PRO A 98 0.45 33.23 -30.67
CA PRO A 98 0.99 32.57 -31.88
C PRO A 98 2.24 33.26 -32.43
N ASP A 99 2.29 34.60 -32.37
CA ASP A 99 3.43 35.38 -32.86
C ASP A 99 4.66 35.21 -31.95
N ILE A 100 4.44 35.19 -30.63
CA ILE A 100 5.49 34.96 -29.64
C ILE A 100 6.03 33.54 -29.76
N GLU A 101 5.16 32.53 -29.90
CA GLU A 101 5.53 31.13 -30.10
C GLU A 101 6.30 30.93 -31.41
N ALA A 102 5.84 31.51 -32.52
CA ALA A 102 6.51 31.40 -33.81
C ALA A 102 7.89 32.06 -33.79
N ARG A 103 8.03 33.20 -33.10
CA ARG A 103 9.31 33.88 -32.93
C ARG A 103 10.25 33.11 -31.99
N HIS A 104 9.71 32.58 -30.91
CA HIS A 104 10.46 31.75 -29.97
C HIS A 104 10.98 30.46 -30.62
N ALA A 105 10.16 29.80 -31.43
CA ALA A 105 10.57 28.64 -32.22
C ALA A 105 11.73 29.00 -33.17
N ARG A 106 11.64 30.12 -33.89
CA ARG A 106 12.72 30.64 -34.73
C ARG A 106 14.01 30.94 -33.96
N LEU A 107 13.90 31.58 -32.80
CA LEU A 107 15.06 31.84 -31.92
C LEU A 107 15.72 30.53 -31.49
N ARG A 108 14.93 29.52 -31.11
CA ARG A 108 15.47 28.18 -30.77
C ARG A 108 16.14 27.51 -31.96
N ASP A 109 15.59 27.62 -33.16
CA ASP A 109 16.21 27.09 -34.38
C ASP A 109 17.55 27.78 -34.70
N LEU A 110 17.60 29.11 -34.59
CA LEU A 110 18.83 29.91 -34.79
C LEU A 110 19.89 29.58 -33.74
N ILE A 111 19.50 29.55 -32.46
CA ILE A 111 20.39 29.13 -31.35
C ILE A 111 20.92 27.73 -31.64
N ALA A 112 20.07 26.77 -32.02
CA ALA A 112 20.49 25.42 -32.36
C ALA A 112 21.45 25.40 -33.56
N HIS A 113 21.19 26.19 -34.60
CA HIS A 113 22.04 26.27 -35.79
C HIS A 113 23.42 26.85 -35.48
N LEU A 114 23.48 27.98 -34.76
CA LEU A 114 24.73 28.70 -34.45
C LEU A 114 25.55 28.01 -33.35
N SER A 115 24.88 27.38 -32.39
CA SER A 115 25.56 26.63 -31.33
C SER A 115 26.08 25.28 -31.81
N ARG A 116 25.38 24.58 -32.72
CA ARG A 116 25.74 23.21 -33.16
C ARG A 116 27.21 23.01 -33.59
N PRO A 117 27.85 23.92 -34.35
CA PRO A 117 29.27 23.80 -34.70
C PRO A 117 30.23 23.93 -33.51
N HIS A 118 29.80 24.64 -32.46
CA HIS A 118 30.60 24.99 -31.28
C HIS A 118 30.29 24.10 -30.08
N LEU A 119 29.13 23.43 -30.08
CA LEU A 119 28.76 22.46 -29.07
C LEU A 119 29.56 21.18 -29.30
N ARG A 120 30.48 20.90 -28.38
CA ARG A 120 31.01 19.54 -28.25
C ARG A 120 29.82 18.60 -28.12
N PRO A 121 29.76 17.49 -28.88
CA PRO A 121 28.70 16.50 -28.74
C PRO A 121 28.61 16.08 -27.26
N LEU A 122 27.51 16.44 -26.60
CA LEU A 122 27.27 16.07 -25.22
C LEU A 122 27.06 14.56 -25.18
N ARG A 123 28.11 13.83 -24.81
CA ARG A 123 27.99 12.41 -24.48
C ARG A 123 27.31 12.30 -23.14
N LEU A 124 26.60 11.20 -22.90
CA LEU A 124 26.00 10.87 -21.61
C LEU A 124 26.99 11.01 -20.44
N THR A 125 28.28 10.70 -20.66
CA THR A 125 29.37 10.86 -19.67
C THR A 125 29.75 12.31 -19.36
N SER A 126 29.23 13.26 -20.12
CA SER A 126 29.48 14.70 -19.97
C SER A 126 28.37 15.38 -19.18
N LEU A 127 27.27 14.67 -18.89
CA LEU A 127 26.19 15.19 -18.07
C LEU A 127 26.61 15.22 -16.59
N PRO A 128 26.16 16.24 -15.83
CA PRO A 128 26.35 16.27 -14.39
C PRO A 128 25.73 15.05 -13.71
N PRO A 129 26.30 14.57 -12.59
CA PRO A 129 25.77 13.44 -11.83
C PRO A 129 24.29 13.59 -11.43
N GLU A 130 23.83 14.82 -11.20
CA GLU A 130 22.46 15.14 -10.82
C GLU A 130 21.49 14.81 -11.97
N ILE A 131 21.85 15.15 -13.20
CA ILE A 131 21.05 14.81 -14.39
C ILE A 131 21.06 13.31 -14.63
N LEU A 132 22.22 12.65 -14.45
CA LEU A 132 22.30 11.19 -14.55
C LEU A 132 21.46 10.50 -13.47
N ALA A 133 21.40 11.06 -12.26
CA ALA A 133 20.54 10.56 -11.19
C ALA A 133 19.05 10.70 -11.53
N ILE A 134 18.65 11.81 -12.15
CA ILE A 134 17.27 12.00 -12.66
C ILE A 134 16.94 10.96 -13.74
N VAL A 135 17.86 10.69 -14.66
CA VAL A 135 17.68 9.65 -15.69
C VAL A 135 17.51 8.27 -15.05
N VAL A 136 18.35 7.93 -14.06
CA VAL A 136 18.26 6.67 -13.32
C VAL A 136 16.91 6.56 -12.59
N ALA A 137 16.49 7.61 -11.89
CA ALA A 137 15.20 7.66 -11.20
C ALA A 137 14.02 7.53 -12.19
N HIS A 138 14.11 8.16 -13.36
CA HIS A 138 13.09 8.02 -14.39
C HIS A 138 12.97 6.58 -14.88
N CYS A 139 14.08 5.86 -15.03
CA CYS A 139 14.07 4.44 -15.41
C CYS A 139 13.49 3.50 -14.36
N GLU A 140 13.30 3.95 -13.11
CA GLU A 140 12.59 3.17 -12.10
C GLU A 140 11.05 3.24 -12.21
N GLY A 141 10.51 4.13 -13.05
CA GLY A 141 9.05 4.29 -13.19
C GLY A 141 8.54 5.73 -13.20
N GLY A 142 9.41 6.73 -13.42
CA GLY A 142 9.01 8.13 -13.62
C GLY A 142 8.95 8.97 -12.33
N ALA A 143 9.00 10.29 -12.51
CA ALA A 143 9.10 11.31 -11.47
C ALA A 143 7.81 11.54 -10.64
N ASP A 144 6.88 10.58 -10.61
CA ASP A 144 5.59 10.70 -9.92
C ASP A 144 5.67 10.46 -8.40
N HIS A 145 6.87 10.40 -7.84
CA HIS A 145 7.10 10.33 -6.38
C HIS A 145 6.69 11.59 -5.60
N GLN A 146 6.03 12.57 -6.22
CA GLN A 146 5.50 13.74 -5.52
C GLN A 146 4.05 13.58 -5.02
N ASN A 147 3.35 12.50 -5.39
CA ASN A 147 1.98 12.23 -4.91
C ASN A 147 1.86 11.05 -3.94
N ASP A 148 2.95 10.68 -3.24
CA ASP A 148 2.90 9.72 -2.12
C ASP A 148 1.98 10.18 -0.95
N GLU A 149 1.37 11.38 -1.02
CA GLU A 149 0.39 11.86 -0.03
C GLU A 149 -1.09 11.57 -0.39
N ASP A 150 -1.44 11.22 -1.64
CA ASP A 150 -2.86 11.23 -2.08
C ASP A 150 -3.39 9.97 -2.81
N ASP A 151 -2.65 8.87 -2.92
CA ASP A 151 -3.20 7.64 -3.53
C ASP A 151 -4.18 6.91 -2.59
N ASP A 152 -5.44 7.38 -2.65
CA ASP A 152 -6.66 6.59 -2.53
C ASP A 152 -6.62 5.42 -3.52
N ASP A 153 -6.22 4.25 -3.04
CA ASP A 153 -7.09 3.07 -3.10
C ASP A 153 -6.42 1.91 -2.39
N SER A 154 -7.12 1.36 -1.41
CA SER A 154 -6.83 0.12 -0.70
C SER A 154 -6.78 -1.13 -1.59
N ASN A 155 -6.72 -0.97 -2.91
CA ASN A 155 -6.81 -2.04 -3.89
C ASN A 155 -5.71 -2.01 -4.97
N ASN A 156 -4.90 -0.94 -5.08
CA ASN A 156 -3.90 -0.86 -6.16
C ASN A 156 -2.49 -1.20 -5.68
N ASN A 157 -2.15 -2.49 -5.84
CA ASN A 157 -0.83 -3.00 -6.19
C ASN A 157 0.40 -2.28 -5.60
N ASN A 158 0.81 -2.77 -4.42
CA ASN A 158 2.15 -2.66 -3.84
C ASN A 158 3.24 -3.42 -4.67
N ASN A 159 3.03 -3.51 -5.99
CA ASN A 159 3.77 -4.23 -7.03
C ASN A 159 4.56 -3.30 -7.97
N ASN A 160 4.49 -1.97 -7.83
CA ASN A 160 5.25 -1.06 -8.71
C ASN A 160 6.78 -1.26 -8.66
N ASN A 161 7.33 -1.83 -7.57
CA ASN A 161 8.76 -2.17 -7.50
C ASN A 161 9.15 -3.48 -8.21
N ASN A 162 8.18 -4.23 -8.74
CA ASN A 162 8.41 -5.47 -9.48
C ASN A 162 8.15 -5.30 -10.97
N ASN A 163 8.12 -4.07 -11.52
CA ASN A 163 8.14 -3.94 -12.98
C ASN A 163 9.46 -4.55 -13.49
N PRO A 164 9.44 -5.73 -14.14
CA PRO A 164 10.67 -6.39 -14.58
C PRO A 164 11.42 -5.53 -15.58
N ASP A 165 10.71 -4.67 -16.31
CA ASP A 165 11.27 -3.76 -17.30
C ASP A 165 12.06 -2.63 -16.64
N ALA A 166 11.59 -2.09 -15.51
CA ALA A 166 12.31 -1.08 -14.73
C ALA A 166 13.61 -1.68 -14.15
N ALA A 167 13.53 -2.87 -13.54
CA ALA A 167 14.72 -3.55 -13.02
C ALA A 167 15.71 -3.90 -14.16
N ALA A 168 15.22 -4.29 -15.33
CA ALA A 168 16.04 -4.54 -16.51
C ALA A 168 16.70 -3.24 -17.03
N ALA A 169 15.96 -2.13 -17.08
CA ALA A 169 16.48 -0.82 -17.46
C ALA A 169 17.61 -0.38 -16.51
N ILE A 170 17.41 -0.51 -15.19
CA ILE A 170 18.43 -0.21 -14.18
C ILE A 170 19.67 -1.10 -14.35
N ARG A 171 19.50 -2.40 -14.60
CA ARG A 171 20.63 -3.31 -14.89
C ARG A 171 21.38 -2.88 -16.14
N ASN A 172 20.68 -2.55 -17.22
CA ASN A 172 21.28 -2.11 -18.47
C ASN A 172 22.03 -0.79 -18.31
N LEU A 173 21.45 0.18 -17.58
CA LEU A 173 22.11 1.45 -17.25
C LEU A 173 23.45 1.23 -16.54
N ARG A 174 23.53 0.28 -15.60
CA ARG A 174 24.79 -0.03 -14.90
C ARG A 174 25.88 -0.56 -15.82
N LEU A 175 25.52 -1.20 -16.92
CA LEU A 175 26.50 -1.74 -17.88
C LEU A 175 27.05 -0.67 -18.84
N THR A 176 26.42 0.51 -18.91
CA THR A 176 26.81 1.56 -19.86
C THR A 176 28.13 2.27 -19.48
N ASN A 177 28.28 2.73 -18.24
CA ASN A 177 29.50 3.38 -17.75
C ASN A 177 29.59 3.34 -16.21
N ARG A 178 30.76 3.69 -15.65
CA ARG A 178 31.00 3.66 -14.20
C ARG A 178 30.13 4.63 -13.39
N ALA A 179 29.82 5.82 -13.93
CA ALA A 179 29.02 6.83 -13.24
C ALA A 179 27.56 6.36 -13.08
N LEU A 180 26.97 5.86 -14.16
CA LEU A 180 25.65 5.22 -14.15
C LEU A 180 25.66 3.94 -13.33
N ALA A 181 26.75 3.16 -13.36
CA ALA A 181 26.90 2.01 -12.48
C ALA A 181 26.82 2.39 -11.00
N SER A 182 27.47 3.48 -10.59
CA SER A 182 27.41 3.98 -9.20
C SER A 182 26.05 4.56 -8.85
N LEU A 183 25.43 5.32 -9.76
CA LEU A 183 24.14 5.98 -9.53
C LEU A 183 22.97 4.99 -9.56
N ALA A 184 23.01 3.98 -10.42
CA ALA A 184 21.94 3.00 -10.56
C ALA A 184 22.08 1.78 -9.62
N ALA A 185 23.23 1.58 -8.96
CA ALA A 185 23.40 0.48 -8.01
C ALA A 185 22.41 0.52 -6.82
N PRO A 186 22.15 1.67 -6.17
CA PRO A 186 21.13 1.78 -5.12
C PRO A 186 19.70 1.47 -5.62
N HIS A 187 19.46 1.61 -6.92
CA HIS A 187 18.14 1.45 -7.54
C HIS A 187 17.82 -0.02 -7.87
N LEU A 188 18.80 -0.92 -7.73
CA LEU A 188 18.66 -2.33 -8.09
C LEU A 188 17.76 -3.12 -7.13
N ILE A 189 17.84 -2.82 -5.83
CA ILE A 189 17.14 -3.54 -4.76
C ILE A 189 16.55 -2.52 -3.80
N ARG A 190 15.32 -2.08 -4.08
CA ARG A 190 14.56 -1.17 -3.19
C ARG A 190 13.85 -1.91 -2.07
N THR A 191 13.40 -3.13 -2.35
CA THR A 191 12.71 -4.01 -1.41
C THR A 191 13.53 -5.28 -1.23
N LEU A 192 13.75 -5.69 0.02
CA LEU A 192 14.43 -6.93 0.34
C LEU A 192 13.50 -7.89 1.09
N ASP A 193 13.27 -9.06 0.51
CA ASP A 193 12.47 -10.12 1.13
C ASP A 193 13.35 -11.03 1.99
N VAL A 194 12.91 -11.24 3.23
CA VAL A 194 13.55 -12.08 4.23
C VAL A 194 12.53 -13.10 4.73
N SER A 195 12.96 -14.35 4.84
CA SER A 195 12.15 -15.46 5.31
C SER A 195 12.89 -16.15 6.45
N LEU A 196 12.20 -16.94 7.25
CA LEU A 196 12.75 -17.77 8.32
C LEU A 196 13.58 -18.95 7.75
N THR A 197 14.61 -18.67 6.94
CA THR A 197 15.52 -19.67 6.38
C THR A 197 16.98 -19.21 6.44
N PRO A 198 17.95 -20.14 6.57
CA PRO A 198 19.36 -19.78 6.65
C PRO A 198 19.86 -19.02 5.41
N SER A 199 19.42 -19.43 4.21
CA SER A 199 19.81 -18.81 2.94
C SER A 199 19.27 -17.38 2.81
N SER A 200 18.05 -17.14 3.30
CA SER A 200 17.44 -15.80 3.29
C SER A 200 18.17 -14.84 4.24
N LEU A 201 18.54 -15.31 5.44
CA LEU A 201 19.37 -14.53 6.36
C LEU A 201 20.80 -14.29 5.86
N ALA A 202 21.42 -15.26 5.19
CA ALA A 202 22.74 -15.09 4.59
C ALA A 202 22.70 -14.03 3.48
N ARG A 203 21.64 -14.02 2.66
CA ARG A 203 21.42 -12.99 1.64
C ARG A 203 21.19 -11.62 2.27
N LEU A 204 20.37 -11.52 3.31
CA LEU A 204 20.17 -10.28 4.06
C LEU A 204 21.49 -9.73 4.59
N ASP A 205 22.33 -10.60 5.17
CA ASP A 205 23.61 -10.20 5.71
C ASP A 205 24.55 -9.70 4.61
N ALA A 206 24.65 -10.41 3.49
CA ALA A 206 25.46 -10.01 2.34
C ALA A 206 25.01 -8.65 1.75
N VAL A 207 23.70 -8.43 1.60
CA VAL A 207 23.15 -7.16 1.09
C VAL A 207 23.42 -6.02 2.07
N SER A 208 23.23 -6.26 3.38
CA SER A 208 23.42 -5.23 4.41
C SER A 208 24.87 -4.76 4.55
N HIS A 209 25.85 -5.58 4.17
CA HIS A 209 27.27 -5.21 4.15
C HIS A 209 27.73 -4.66 2.80
N HIS A 210 26.89 -4.70 1.76
CA HIS A 210 27.28 -4.25 0.44
C HIS A 210 27.31 -2.72 0.40
N PRO A 211 28.43 -2.08 0.00
CA PRO A 211 28.64 -0.63 0.18
C PRO A 211 27.65 0.26 -0.59
N THR A 212 27.17 -0.18 -1.75
CA THR A 212 26.27 0.59 -2.61
C THR A 212 24.82 0.09 -2.66
N ILE A 213 24.59 -1.20 -2.39
CA ILE A 213 23.25 -1.80 -2.48
C ILE A 213 22.50 -1.55 -1.17
N SER A 214 23.18 -1.66 -0.02
CA SER A 214 22.58 -1.39 1.30
C SER A 214 21.95 0.00 1.41
N THR A 215 22.53 1.00 0.75
CA THR A 215 21.99 2.37 0.71
C THR A 215 20.76 2.50 -0.19
N GLY A 216 20.54 1.54 -1.09
CA GLY A 216 19.39 1.49 -1.99
C GLY A 216 18.13 0.89 -1.38
N VAL A 217 18.29 0.02 -0.38
CA VAL A 217 17.17 -0.66 0.27
C VAL A 217 16.35 0.34 1.08
N LEU A 218 15.07 0.48 0.74
CA LEU A 218 14.10 1.35 1.41
C LEU A 218 13.12 0.57 2.28
N ARG A 219 12.80 -0.65 1.85
CA ARG A 219 11.78 -1.50 2.46
C ARG A 219 12.32 -2.89 2.75
N LEU A 220 12.03 -3.38 3.94
CA LEU A 220 12.22 -4.78 4.30
C LEU A 220 10.86 -5.48 4.34
N ARG A 221 10.78 -6.67 3.77
CA ARG A 221 9.63 -7.57 3.93
C ARG A 221 10.08 -8.82 4.66
N VAL A 222 9.34 -9.22 5.68
CA VAL A 222 9.64 -10.35 6.55
C VAL A 222 8.48 -11.33 6.47
N SER A 223 8.72 -12.48 5.85
CA SER A 223 7.77 -13.58 5.78
C SER A 223 7.95 -14.52 6.99
N LEU A 224 6.84 -14.74 7.69
CA LEU A 224 6.69 -15.63 8.83
C LEU A 224 5.89 -16.89 8.49
N ALA A 225 5.76 -17.22 7.20
CA ALA A 225 5.10 -18.45 6.74
C ALA A 225 5.76 -19.68 7.38
N SER A 226 4.96 -20.67 7.79
CA SER A 226 5.43 -21.79 8.61
C SER A 226 5.38 -23.13 7.89
N HIS A 227 6.19 -24.08 8.37
CA HIS A 227 6.15 -25.49 7.97
C HIS A 227 5.48 -26.32 9.08
N PRO A 228 4.22 -26.75 8.93
CA PRO A 228 3.51 -27.49 9.98
C PRO A 228 4.26 -28.73 10.45
N PRO A 229 4.59 -28.86 11.75
CA PRO A 229 5.12 -30.09 12.34
C PRO A 229 4.43 -31.38 11.89
N ARG A 230 3.09 -31.41 11.79
CA ARG A 230 2.35 -32.59 11.35
C ARG A 230 2.72 -33.03 9.94
N LEU A 231 2.88 -32.09 9.01
CA LEU A 231 3.24 -32.40 7.62
C LEU A 231 4.69 -32.87 7.49
N ALA A 232 5.57 -32.53 8.43
CA ALA A 232 6.93 -33.06 8.47
C ALA A 232 7.03 -34.43 9.17
N ALA A 233 6.04 -34.80 9.99
CA ALA A 233 6.04 -36.05 10.75
C ALA A 233 5.22 -37.18 10.09
N ASP A 234 4.21 -36.84 9.30
CA ASP A 234 3.30 -37.79 8.68
C ASP A 234 3.28 -37.67 7.15
N LEU A 235 3.90 -38.65 6.48
CA LEU A 235 3.96 -38.73 5.02
C LEU A 235 2.57 -38.74 4.39
N ALA A 236 1.56 -39.38 5.01
CA ALA A 236 0.21 -39.41 4.43
C ALA A 236 -0.44 -38.02 4.44
N SER A 237 -0.26 -37.25 5.52
CA SER A 237 -0.71 -35.86 5.57
C SER A 237 0.05 -34.96 4.61
N PHE A 238 1.38 -35.13 4.49
CA PHE A 238 2.19 -34.43 3.48
C PHE A 238 1.70 -34.69 2.06
N VAL A 239 1.49 -35.96 1.69
CA VAL A 239 1.03 -36.35 0.35
C VAL A 239 -0.31 -35.69 0.04
N ARG A 240 -1.26 -35.67 1.00
CA ARG A 240 -2.54 -34.95 0.84
C ARG A 240 -2.35 -33.45 0.61
N SER A 241 -1.44 -32.82 1.36
CA SER A 241 -1.10 -31.39 1.19
C SER A 241 -0.48 -31.11 -0.17
N ALA A 242 0.46 -31.94 -0.61
CA ALA A 242 1.10 -31.85 -1.93
C ALA A 242 0.05 -31.91 -3.05
N PHE A 243 -0.85 -32.90 -3.02
CA PHE A 243 -1.92 -33.01 -4.02
C PHE A 243 -2.83 -31.79 -4.09
N ARG A 244 -3.15 -31.18 -2.95
CA ARG A 244 -4.00 -29.97 -2.93
C ARG A 244 -3.31 -28.78 -3.59
N ARG A 245 -2.03 -28.55 -3.27
CA ARG A 245 -1.21 -27.50 -3.90
C ARG A 245 -1.14 -27.66 -5.41
N LEU A 246 -0.84 -28.89 -5.85
CA LEU A 246 -0.78 -29.23 -7.27
C LEU A 246 -2.11 -29.03 -7.98
N SER A 247 -3.19 -29.51 -7.38
CA SER A 247 -4.54 -29.37 -7.94
C SER A 247 -4.96 -27.91 -8.06
N ARG A 248 -4.54 -27.05 -7.12
CA ARG A 248 -4.81 -25.61 -7.18
C ARG A 248 -4.09 -24.96 -8.35
N GLU A 249 -2.79 -25.20 -8.47
CA GLU A 249 -2.00 -24.61 -9.56
C GLU A 249 -2.47 -25.11 -10.93
N ALA A 250 -2.87 -26.38 -11.04
CA ALA A 250 -3.43 -26.94 -12.27
C ALA A 250 -4.80 -26.33 -12.65
N LYS A 251 -5.61 -25.91 -11.66
CA LYS A 251 -6.94 -25.33 -11.86
C LYS A 251 -6.93 -23.82 -12.05
N ARG A 252 -5.81 -23.11 -11.89
CA ARG A 252 -5.77 -21.66 -12.13
C ARG A 252 -6.18 -21.37 -13.58
N ASP A 253 -7.13 -20.45 -13.75
CA ASP A 253 -7.78 -20.19 -15.04
C ASP A 253 -6.81 -19.80 -16.16
N ASP A 254 -5.73 -19.09 -15.83
CA ASP A 254 -4.68 -18.71 -16.76
C ASP A 254 -3.87 -19.91 -17.26
N ARG A 255 -3.60 -20.88 -16.37
CA ARG A 255 -2.86 -22.11 -16.69
C ARG A 255 -3.74 -23.16 -17.37
N ALA A 256 -4.95 -23.40 -16.86
CA ALA A 256 -5.88 -24.38 -17.42
C ALA A 256 -6.21 -24.12 -18.90
N ARG A 257 -6.25 -22.84 -19.31
CA ARG A 257 -6.46 -22.42 -20.71
C ARG A 257 -5.23 -22.55 -21.61
N ARG A 258 -4.03 -22.60 -21.04
CA ARG A 258 -2.75 -22.54 -21.76
C ARG A 258 -2.00 -23.86 -21.81
N LEU A 259 -2.34 -24.81 -20.93
CA LEU A 259 -1.68 -26.11 -20.87
C LEU A 259 -1.97 -26.90 -22.15
N ALA A 260 -0.94 -27.24 -22.92
CA ALA A 260 -1.15 -28.07 -24.10
C ALA A 260 -1.59 -29.47 -23.69
N LYS A 261 -2.36 -30.12 -24.57
CA LYS A 261 -2.89 -31.47 -24.35
C LYS A 261 -1.82 -32.49 -23.91
N PRO A 262 -0.60 -32.54 -24.49
CA PRO A 262 0.42 -33.48 -24.05
C PRO A 262 0.86 -33.27 -22.59
N ASP A 263 1.02 -32.02 -22.15
CA ASP A 263 1.43 -31.72 -20.77
C ASP A 263 0.29 -31.88 -19.78
N ALA A 264 -0.95 -31.61 -20.20
CA ALA A 264 -2.15 -31.97 -19.44
C ALA A 264 -2.25 -33.50 -19.23
N ASP A 265 -1.99 -34.28 -20.28
CA ASP A 265 -1.99 -35.75 -20.23
C ASP A 265 -0.85 -36.27 -19.34
N LYS A 266 0.36 -35.69 -19.43
CA LYS A 266 1.50 -35.99 -18.55
C LYS A 266 1.17 -35.69 -17.09
N HIS A 267 0.62 -34.50 -16.81
CA HIS A 267 0.24 -34.09 -15.46
C HIS A 267 -0.85 -35.01 -14.89
N ALA A 268 -1.86 -35.36 -15.70
CA ALA A 268 -2.90 -36.31 -15.32
C ALA A 268 -2.35 -37.73 -15.11
N ALA A 269 -1.38 -38.18 -15.93
CA ALA A 269 -0.72 -39.48 -15.76
C ALA A 269 0.09 -39.52 -14.46
N ARG A 270 0.88 -38.48 -14.18
CA ARG A 270 1.66 -38.34 -12.94
C ARG A 270 0.77 -38.25 -11.71
N THR A 271 -0.31 -37.47 -11.78
CA THR A 271 -1.29 -37.39 -10.68
C THR A 271 -1.92 -38.75 -10.42
N ARG A 272 -2.28 -39.52 -11.46
CA ARG A 272 -2.79 -40.90 -11.32
C ARG A 272 -1.75 -41.86 -10.74
N GLU A 273 -0.50 -41.75 -11.15
CA GLU A 273 0.61 -42.52 -10.59
C GLU A 273 0.76 -42.25 -9.10
N TRP A 274 0.80 -40.98 -8.71
CA TRP A 274 0.89 -40.59 -7.32
C TRP A 274 -0.33 -41.00 -6.51
N ILE A 275 -1.56 -40.94 -7.06
CA ILE A 275 -2.76 -41.40 -6.36
C ILE A 275 -2.69 -42.91 -6.14
N ARG A 276 -2.21 -43.67 -7.14
CA ARG A 276 -2.08 -45.13 -7.08
C ARG A 276 -1.01 -45.56 -6.08
N ASN A 277 0.15 -44.90 -6.13
CA ASN A 277 1.31 -45.27 -5.34
C ASN A 277 1.29 -44.60 -3.96
N GLY A 278 0.60 -43.47 -3.80
CA GLY A 278 0.51 -42.69 -2.58
C GLY A 278 1.89 -42.40 -1.99
N ALA A 279 2.09 -42.86 -0.76
CA ALA A 279 3.36 -42.80 -0.03
C ALA A 279 4.51 -43.61 -0.66
N GLY A 280 4.22 -44.48 -1.64
CA GLY A 280 5.21 -45.28 -2.38
C GLY A 280 5.81 -44.59 -3.61
N SER A 281 5.43 -43.35 -3.92
CA SER A 281 6.07 -42.56 -4.99
C SER A 281 7.43 -42.02 -4.54
N ASP A 282 8.50 -42.34 -5.27
CA ASP A 282 9.88 -41.89 -4.97
C ASP A 282 9.97 -40.36 -4.88
N PHE A 283 9.32 -39.65 -5.81
CA PHE A 283 9.25 -38.19 -5.78
C PHE A 283 8.62 -37.66 -4.49
N LEU A 284 7.51 -38.24 -4.04
CA LEU A 284 6.80 -37.77 -2.84
C LEU A 284 7.59 -38.07 -1.57
N VAL A 285 8.31 -39.20 -1.52
CA VAL A 285 9.23 -39.52 -0.42
C VAL A 285 10.37 -38.51 -0.36
N ARG A 286 10.98 -38.18 -1.52
CA ARG A 286 12.03 -37.16 -1.59
C ARG A 286 11.52 -35.77 -1.20
N ALA A 287 10.33 -35.40 -1.68
CA ALA A 287 9.70 -34.13 -1.34
C ALA A 287 9.34 -34.03 0.15
N PHE A 288 8.90 -35.12 0.77
CA PHE A 288 8.65 -35.19 2.21
C PHE A 288 9.93 -34.99 3.01
N ALA A 289 11.02 -35.67 2.64
CA ALA A 289 12.32 -35.50 3.29
C ALA A 289 12.84 -34.05 3.16
N GLU A 290 12.67 -33.43 1.99
CA GLU A 290 13.01 -32.03 1.75
C GLU A 290 12.14 -31.07 2.57
N PHE A 291 10.83 -31.34 2.69
CA PHE A 291 9.93 -30.56 3.53
C PHE A 291 10.34 -30.61 5.01
N ALA A 292 10.63 -31.80 5.54
CA ALA A 292 11.10 -31.98 6.91
C ALA A 292 12.42 -31.24 7.15
N ARG A 293 13.38 -31.35 6.22
CA ARG A 293 14.66 -30.61 6.28
C ARG A 293 14.45 -29.09 6.32
N ARG A 294 13.52 -28.56 5.50
CA ARG A 294 13.20 -27.13 5.48
C ARG A 294 12.56 -26.67 6.78
N ARG A 295 11.67 -27.47 7.38
CA ARG A 295 11.10 -27.21 8.71
C ARG A 295 12.19 -27.13 9.77
N ASP A 296 13.09 -28.10 9.82
CA ASP A 296 14.13 -28.11 10.86
C ASP A 296 15.08 -26.91 10.71
N ALA A 297 15.39 -26.51 9.47
CA ALA A 297 16.12 -25.28 9.20
C ALA A 297 15.35 -24.01 9.61
N HIS A 298 14.03 -24.00 9.43
CA HIS A 298 13.15 -22.92 9.86
C HIS A 298 13.17 -22.75 11.39
N GLU A 299 12.98 -23.84 12.13
CA GLU A 299 12.99 -23.81 13.60
C GLU A 299 14.36 -23.43 14.17
N ALA A 300 15.45 -23.90 13.55
CA ALA A 300 16.80 -23.49 13.93
C ALA A 300 17.00 -21.97 13.78
N VAL A 301 16.47 -21.38 12.70
CA VAL A 301 16.54 -19.93 12.46
C VAL A 301 15.65 -19.15 13.43
N ARG A 302 14.42 -19.63 13.68
CA ARG A 302 13.50 -19.07 14.67
C ARG A 302 14.15 -19.02 16.05
N GLY A 303 14.71 -20.13 16.51
CA GLY A 303 15.41 -20.25 17.81
C GLY A 303 16.71 -19.44 17.90
N ALA A 304 17.37 -19.16 16.78
CA ALA A 304 18.60 -18.36 16.72
C ALA A 304 18.36 -16.83 16.78
N ARG A 305 17.26 -16.39 17.40
CA ARG A 305 16.86 -14.97 17.56
C ARG A 305 16.77 -14.23 16.22
N PHE A 306 15.98 -14.77 15.29
CA PHE A 306 15.77 -14.20 13.96
C PHE A 306 15.52 -12.67 13.98
N GLY A 307 14.59 -12.18 14.81
CA GLY A 307 14.28 -10.75 14.90
C GLY A 307 15.49 -9.86 15.21
N ARG A 308 16.41 -10.36 16.06
CA ARG A 308 17.65 -9.65 16.40
C ARG A 308 18.56 -9.49 15.18
N ARG A 309 18.74 -10.57 14.40
CA ARG A 309 19.61 -10.57 13.21
C ARG A 309 19.05 -9.68 12.11
N VAL A 310 17.74 -9.69 11.94
CA VAL A 310 17.07 -8.80 11.00
C VAL A 310 17.29 -7.34 11.40
N ALA A 311 17.07 -7.00 12.68
CA ALA A 311 17.30 -5.65 13.17
C ALA A 311 18.76 -5.19 13.04
N ASP A 312 19.74 -6.09 13.24
CA ASP A 312 21.17 -5.80 12.99
C ASP A 312 21.42 -5.40 11.53
N ALA A 313 20.82 -6.13 10.58
CA ALA A 313 20.95 -5.81 9.16
C ALA A 313 20.27 -4.48 8.82
N VAL A 314 19.07 -4.22 9.36
CA VAL A 314 18.36 -2.95 9.15
C VAL A 314 19.15 -1.76 9.69
N ALA A 315 19.77 -1.90 10.86
CA ALA A 315 20.61 -0.84 11.43
C ALA A 315 21.82 -0.47 10.54
N ARG A 316 22.34 -1.43 9.76
CA ARG A 316 23.38 -1.16 8.74
C ARG A 316 22.83 -0.50 7.48
N MET A 317 21.56 -0.75 7.15
CA MET A 317 20.89 -0.20 5.98
C MET A 317 20.18 1.12 6.32
N ARG A 318 20.95 2.21 6.36
CA ARG A 318 20.53 3.53 6.85
C ARG A 318 19.27 4.13 6.21
N ASN A 319 18.82 3.65 5.05
CA ASN A 319 17.66 4.17 4.32
C ASN A 319 16.41 3.30 4.47
N VAL A 320 16.51 2.15 5.15
CA VAL A 320 15.33 1.33 5.43
C VAL A 320 14.47 2.05 6.47
N ARG A 321 13.24 2.35 6.09
CA ARG A 321 12.24 3.03 6.94
C ARG A 321 10.88 2.33 6.94
N ALA A 322 10.66 1.42 6.00
CA ALA A 322 9.44 0.64 5.90
C ALA A 322 9.74 -0.84 6.21
N VAL A 323 9.00 -1.40 7.17
CA VAL A 323 9.03 -2.84 7.45
C VAL A 323 7.64 -3.41 7.22
N ARG A 324 7.57 -4.46 6.41
CA ARG A 324 6.37 -5.26 6.23
C ARG A 324 6.60 -6.65 6.80
N ILE A 325 5.61 -7.18 7.49
CA ILE A 325 5.62 -8.50 8.12
C ILE A 325 4.36 -9.21 7.64
N ASP A 326 4.51 -10.38 7.03
CA ASP A 326 3.38 -11.20 6.57
C ASP A 326 3.66 -12.68 6.75
N ASP A 327 2.66 -13.53 6.54
CA ASP A 327 2.78 -15.00 6.60
C ASP A 327 2.68 -15.65 5.22
N GLU A 328 3.03 -14.92 4.16
CA GLU A 328 2.99 -15.40 2.78
C GLU A 328 4.28 -16.13 2.40
N ALA A 329 4.14 -17.30 1.77
CA ALA A 329 5.23 -18.27 1.63
C ALA A 329 6.26 -17.97 0.52
N ALA A 330 5.86 -17.31 -0.57
CA ALA A 330 6.72 -17.08 -1.73
C ALA A 330 6.40 -15.75 -2.41
N ARG A 331 7.44 -14.94 -2.67
CA ARG A 331 7.37 -13.74 -3.51
C ARG A 331 8.54 -13.74 -4.51
N PRO A 332 8.27 -13.62 -5.84
CA PRO A 332 6.94 -13.69 -6.44
C PRO A 332 6.25 -15.04 -6.13
N PRO A 333 4.91 -15.09 -6.09
CA PRO A 333 4.15 -16.34 -6.00
C PRO A 333 4.67 -17.36 -7.01
N TRP A 334 4.56 -18.65 -6.67
CA TRP A 334 5.13 -19.72 -7.50
C TRP A 334 4.68 -19.65 -8.97
N HIS A 335 3.40 -19.36 -9.24
CA HIS A 335 2.87 -19.24 -10.60
C HIS A 335 3.40 -18.03 -11.39
N GLU A 336 3.81 -16.95 -10.70
CA GLU A 336 4.48 -15.81 -11.35
C GLU A 336 5.94 -16.14 -11.66
N LYS A 337 6.64 -16.82 -10.74
CA LYS A 337 8.00 -17.31 -10.96
C LYS A 337 8.07 -18.32 -12.10
N TYR A 338 7.07 -19.18 -12.17
CA TYR A 338 6.96 -20.28 -13.12
C TYR A 338 5.70 -20.09 -13.97
N PRO A 339 5.68 -19.13 -14.92
CA PRO A 339 4.51 -18.84 -15.73
C PRO A 339 4.11 -20.06 -16.57
N PRO A 340 2.82 -20.24 -16.87
CA PRO A 340 2.34 -21.38 -17.65
C PRO A 340 2.95 -21.36 -19.06
N ARG A 341 3.30 -22.53 -19.58
CA ARG A 341 3.90 -22.70 -20.90
C ARG A 341 3.07 -23.67 -21.74
N SER A 342 3.09 -23.48 -23.06
CA SER A 342 2.42 -24.42 -23.97
C SER A 342 3.15 -25.77 -24.01
N GLU A 343 4.47 -25.77 -23.87
CA GLU A 343 5.29 -26.98 -23.79
C GLU A 343 6.25 -26.84 -22.60
N ASP A 344 6.57 -27.96 -21.96
CA ASP A 344 7.42 -28.05 -20.77
C ASP A 344 6.86 -27.21 -19.61
N ASP A 345 5.57 -27.37 -19.33
CA ASP A 345 4.93 -26.65 -18.23
C ASP A 345 5.61 -26.95 -16.88
N PRO A 346 5.77 -25.95 -15.99
CA PRO A 346 6.33 -26.18 -14.65
C PRO A 346 5.59 -27.22 -13.78
N LEU A 347 4.36 -27.60 -14.13
CA LEU A 347 3.64 -28.71 -13.50
C LEU A 347 4.10 -30.11 -13.96
N VAL A 348 5.00 -30.18 -14.93
CA VAL A 348 5.69 -31.42 -15.34
C VAL A 348 7.20 -31.38 -15.05
N ASP A 349 7.75 -30.22 -14.69
CA ASP A 349 9.14 -30.07 -14.21
C ASP A 349 9.29 -30.51 -12.75
N GLU A 350 10.23 -31.40 -12.50
CA GLU A 350 10.43 -32.01 -11.19
C GLU A 350 10.99 -31.02 -10.15
N GLU A 351 11.82 -30.07 -10.56
CA GLU A 351 12.39 -29.06 -9.66
C GLU A 351 11.34 -28.03 -9.25
N ALA A 352 10.58 -27.49 -10.23
CA ALA A 352 9.49 -26.57 -9.94
C ALA A 352 8.40 -27.21 -9.07
N LEU A 353 8.06 -28.49 -9.31
CA LEU A 353 7.14 -29.25 -8.48
C LEU A 353 7.66 -29.45 -7.07
N LEU A 354 8.94 -29.83 -6.92
CA LEU A 354 9.57 -30.00 -5.61
C LEU A 354 9.51 -28.69 -4.83
N GLU A 355 9.79 -27.55 -5.46
CA GLU A 355 9.65 -26.23 -4.84
C GLU A 355 8.22 -26.01 -4.36
N LEU A 356 7.21 -26.17 -5.24
CA LEU A 356 5.80 -25.93 -4.95
C LEU A 356 5.30 -26.70 -3.71
N VAL A 357 5.58 -28.00 -3.66
CA VAL A 357 5.08 -28.88 -2.59
C VAL A 357 5.86 -28.73 -1.28
N THR A 358 7.02 -28.08 -1.32
CA THR A 358 7.87 -27.82 -0.14
C THR A 358 7.87 -26.36 0.34
N LEU A 359 7.03 -25.51 -0.25
CA LEU A 359 6.80 -24.14 0.22
C LEU A 359 6.17 -24.14 1.63
N PRO A 360 6.53 -23.17 2.49
CA PRO A 360 5.80 -22.95 3.73
C PRO A 360 4.33 -22.57 3.46
N MET A 361 3.53 -22.44 4.51
CA MET A 361 2.10 -22.12 4.44
C MET A 361 1.79 -20.89 5.31
N ARG A 362 0.70 -20.20 4.99
CA ARG A 362 0.08 -19.21 5.89
C ARG A 362 -0.33 -19.89 7.20
N TRP A 363 -0.40 -19.14 8.29
CA TRP A 363 -0.69 -19.70 9.62
C TRP A 363 -2.05 -20.42 9.69
N GLU A 364 -3.08 -19.85 9.08
CA GLU A 364 -4.42 -20.46 9.03
C GLU A 364 -4.43 -21.78 8.25
N ALA A 365 -3.70 -21.84 7.12
CA ALA A 365 -3.55 -23.06 6.34
C ALA A 365 -2.74 -24.13 7.09
N ALA A 366 -1.70 -23.70 7.80
CA ALA A 366 -0.92 -24.55 8.69
C ALA A 366 -1.82 -25.16 9.78
N ALA A 367 -2.67 -24.33 10.40
CA ALA A 367 -3.53 -24.75 11.48
C ALA A 367 -4.62 -25.73 11.07
N ALA A 368 -5.12 -25.64 9.84
CA ALA A 368 -6.04 -26.61 9.28
C ALA A 368 -5.47 -28.04 9.26
N TRP A 369 -4.14 -28.21 9.26
CA TRP A 369 -3.49 -29.52 9.35
C TRP A 369 -3.27 -29.99 10.79
N GLU A 370 -2.93 -29.10 11.71
CA GLU A 370 -2.51 -29.49 13.07
C GLU A 370 -3.65 -29.53 14.09
N GLY A 371 -4.74 -28.82 13.76
CA GLY A 371 -5.79 -28.45 14.72
C GLY A 371 -5.43 -27.15 15.42
N ALA A 372 -6.43 -26.30 15.63
CA ALA A 372 -6.28 -24.95 16.14
C ALA A 372 -5.38 -24.86 17.39
N ASP A 373 -5.65 -25.69 18.41
CA ASP A 373 -4.95 -25.60 19.70
C ASP A 373 -3.50 -26.11 19.70
N LYS A 374 -3.08 -26.80 18.64
CA LYS A 374 -1.76 -27.45 18.54
C LYS A 374 -0.80 -26.73 17.60
N SER A 375 -1.28 -25.72 16.89
CA SER A 375 -0.47 -25.05 15.87
C SER A 375 0.49 -24.08 16.53
N ASP A 376 1.77 -24.23 16.23
CA ASP A 376 2.82 -23.33 16.70
C ASP A 376 3.19 -22.36 15.58
N HIS A 377 2.94 -21.08 15.81
CA HIS A 377 3.24 -20.02 14.84
C HIS A 377 4.24 -19.05 15.45
N PRO A 378 5.18 -18.50 14.65
CA PRO A 378 6.25 -17.63 15.12
C PRO A 378 5.77 -16.20 15.43
N VAL A 379 4.71 -16.07 16.21
CA VAL A 379 4.08 -14.79 16.56
C VAL A 379 5.03 -13.92 17.39
N GLU A 380 5.85 -14.54 18.24
CA GLU A 380 6.86 -13.86 19.06
C GLU A 380 7.92 -13.14 18.23
N VAL A 381 8.15 -13.56 16.99
CA VAL A 381 9.10 -12.91 16.08
C VAL A 381 8.69 -11.47 15.78
N LEU A 382 7.39 -11.18 15.72
CA LEU A 382 6.86 -9.83 15.51
C LEU A 382 7.28 -8.89 16.65
N ARG A 383 7.07 -9.33 17.90
CA ARG A 383 7.51 -8.61 19.10
C ARG A 383 9.04 -8.46 19.09
N ASP A 384 9.76 -9.56 18.95
CA ASP A 384 11.22 -9.58 19.06
C ASP A 384 11.89 -8.68 18.02
N LEU A 385 11.34 -8.62 16.80
CA LEU A 385 11.83 -7.73 15.75
C LEU A 385 11.66 -6.26 16.14
N LEU A 386 10.46 -5.83 16.57
CA LEU A 386 10.22 -4.43 16.93
C LEU A 386 11.04 -4.01 18.16
N VAL A 387 11.14 -4.87 19.18
CA VAL A 387 12.04 -4.65 20.33
C VAL A 387 13.49 -4.49 19.87
N ALA A 388 13.95 -5.38 18.98
CA ALA A 388 15.32 -5.34 18.49
C ALA A 388 15.62 -4.10 17.64
N LEU A 389 14.65 -3.59 16.87
CA LEU A 389 14.78 -2.33 16.13
C LEU A 389 14.87 -1.14 17.09
N GLY A 390 14.05 -1.13 18.14
CA GLY A 390 14.05 -0.11 19.18
C GLY A 390 15.37 0.00 19.92
N LYS A 391 15.97 -1.15 20.27
CA LYS A 391 17.31 -1.21 20.91
C LYS A 391 18.44 -0.71 20.02
N ARG A 392 18.22 -0.65 18.71
CA ARG A 392 19.19 -0.14 17.71
C ARG A 392 18.86 1.25 17.22
N GLU A 393 17.87 1.90 17.84
CA GLU A 393 17.39 3.23 17.49
C GLU A 393 16.97 3.36 16.02
N VAL A 394 16.54 2.25 15.41
CA VAL A 394 15.99 2.26 14.05
C VAL A 394 14.59 2.86 14.10
N LEU A 395 14.38 3.91 13.32
CA LEU A 395 13.09 4.60 13.24
C LEU A 395 12.32 4.17 11.99
N LEU A 396 11.16 3.57 12.21
CA LEU A 396 10.24 3.23 11.14
C LEU A 396 9.35 4.43 10.82
N THR A 397 9.12 4.68 9.53
CA THR A 397 8.09 5.60 9.04
C THR A 397 6.85 4.84 8.55
N ARG A 398 7.01 3.56 8.19
CA ARG A 398 5.91 2.69 7.77
C ARG A 398 6.04 1.28 8.36
N LEU A 399 4.92 0.74 8.84
CA LEU A 399 4.79 -0.62 9.35
C LEU A 399 3.57 -1.29 8.73
N ASP A 400 3.79 -2.35 7.96
CA ASP A 400 2.70 -3.18 7.45
C ASP A 400 2.76 -4.55 8.15
N VAL A 401 1.69 -4.99 8.81
CA VAL A 401 1.55 -6.32 9.43
C VAL A 401 0.34 -6.98 8.78
N LYS A 402 0.54 -8.02 7.98
CA LYS A 402 -0.54 -8.72 7.26
C LYS A 402 -0.47 -10.22 7.54
N LEU A 403 -1.21 -10.67 8.54
CA LEU A 403 -1.12 -12.02 9.06
C LEU A 403 -2.49 -12.70 8.96
N THR A 404 -2.51 -13.99 8.63
CA THR A 404 -3.69 -14.80 8.93
C THR A 404 -3.76 -15.07 10.43
N PRO A 405 -4.96 -15.29 11.02
CA PRO A 405 -5.08 -15.42 12.47
C PRO A 405 -4.22 -16.56 13.03
N PRO A 406 -3.36 -16.28 14.02
CA PRO A 406 -2.60 -17.33 14.66
C PRO A 406 -3.45 -18.14 15.64
N ALA A 407 -3.00 -19.37 15.92
CA ALA A 407 -3.50 -20.19 16.99
C ALA A 407 -3.44 -19.57 18.38
N ARG A 408 -2.43 -18.75 18.67
CA ARG A 408 -2.28 -18.10 19.97
C ARG A 408 -1.57 -16.74 19.80
N TYR A 409 -1.91 -15.78 20.66
CA TYR A 409 -1.26 -14.45 20.70
C TYR A 409 -0.32 -14.28 21.90
N ASP A 410 -0.08 -15.33 22.69
CA ASP A 410 0.75 -15.28 23.90
C ASP A 410 2.20 -14.83 23.62
N GLY A 411 2.71 -15.14 22.42
CA GLY A 411 4.01 -14.66 21.93
C GLY A 411 4.12 -13.13 21.79
N LEU A 412 3.00 -12.41 21.78
CA LEU A 412 2.98 -10.94 21.77
C LEU A 412 3.08 -10.31 23.16
N SER A 413 3.07 -11.10 24.23
CA SER A 413 3.19 -10.55 25.58
C SER A 413 4.50 -9.76 25.71
N CYS A 414 4.40 -8.51 26.15
CA CYS A 414 5.52 -7.59 26.30
C CYS A 414 5.69 -7.18 27.77
N THR A 415 6.92 -7.17 28.24
CA THR A 415 7.32 -6.46 29.46
C THR A 415 7.27 -4.95 29.26
N GLU A 416 7.32 -4.15 30.34
CA GLU A 416 7.34 -2.69 30.24
C GLU A 416 8.55 -2.16 29.44
N ALA A 417 9.74 -2.69 29.71
CA ALA A 417 10.95 -2.34 28.98
C ALA A 417 10.86 -2.69 27.47
N GLU A 418 10.25 -3.83 27.13
CA GLU A 418 10.03 -4.19 25.72
C GLU A 418 9.02 -3.26 25.03
N ARG A 419 7.98 -2.81 25.75
CA ARG A 419 7.05 -1.80 25.22
C ARG A 419 7.76 -0.50 24.92
N GLU A 420 8.63 -0.02 25.81
CA GLU A 420 9.43 1.19 25.58
C GLU A 420 10.35 1.04 24.36
N ASP A 421 10.96 -0.14 24.16
CA ASP A 421 11.77 -0.42 22.99
C ASP A 421 10.93 -0.39 21.70
N ILE A 422 9.76 -1.04 21.70
CA ILE A 422 8.83 -1.01 20.55
C ILE A 422 8.43 0.44 20.24
N GLN A 423 8.04 1.22 21.26
CA GLN A 423 7.68 2.63 21.12
C GLN A 423 8.83 3.45 20.52
N ARG A 424 10.08 3.18 20.92
CA ARG A 424 11.27 3.82 20.35
C ARG A 424 11.43 3.52 18.86
N ALA A 425 11.13 2.28 18.43
CA ALA A 425 11.20 1.89 17.03
C ALA A 425 10.13 2.59 16.17
N VAL A 426 8.93 2.79 16.72
CA VAL A 426 7.78 3.34 16.00
C VAL A 426 7.53 4.82 16.26
N ARG A 427 8.36 5.52 17.05
CA ARG A 427 8.14 6.95 17.39
C ARG A 427 7.99 7.88 16.18
N GLY A 428 8.55 7.51 15.03
CA GLY A 428 8.48 8.24 13.76
C GLY A 428 7.49 7.66 12.75
N LEU A 429 6.66 6.69 13.18
CA LEU A 429 5.74 5.96 12.32
C LEU A 429 4.64 6.90 11.84
N ARG A 430 4.48 7.03 10.52
CA ARG A 430 3.47 7.87 9.86
C ARG A 430 2.34 7.05 9.27
N SER A 431 2.64 5.86 8.78
CA SER A 431 1.66 4.97 8.17
C SER A 431 1.73 3.58 8.78
N VAL A 432 0.56 3.06 9.16
CA VAL A 432 0.42 1.68 9.63
C VAL A 432 -0.70 0.97 8.91
N ASP A 433 -0.44 -0.28 8.56
CA ASP A 433 -1.42 -1.22 8.04
C ASP A 433 -1.34 -2.48 8.90
N PHE A 434 -2.35 -2.75 9.71
CA PHE A 434 -2.38 -3.88 10.63
C PHE A 434 -3.60 -4.74 10.34
N GLU A 435 -3.37 -5.87 9.69
CA GLU A 435 -4.40 -6.81 9.28
C GLU A 435 -4.18 -8.16 9.93
N VAL A 436 -5.17 -8.61 10.71
CA VAL A 436 -5.27 -9.99 11.17
C VAL A 436 -6.62 -10.55 10.73
N LYS A 437 -6.63 -11.17 9.55
CA LYS A 437 -7.87 -11.65 8.92
C LYS A 437 -7.71 -13.00 8.22
N PRO A 438 -8.79 -13.79 8.15
CA PRO A 438 -8.80 -15.02 7.38
C PRO A 438 -8.40 -14.79 5.92
N SER A 439 -7.57 -15.66 5.36
CA SER A 439 -7.20 -15.59 3.95
C SER A 439 -8.35 -16.10 3.08
N ARG A 440 -8.71 -15.34 2.03
CA ARG A 440 -9.69 -15.82 1.03
C ARG A 440 -9.26 -17.16 0.42
N ASP A 441 -7.98 -17.28 0.07
CA ASP A 441 -7.41 -18.50 -0.51
C ASP A 441 -7.58 -19.72 0.42
N VAL A 442 -7.55 -19.50 1.74
CA VAL A 442 -7.74 -20.56 2.73
C VAL A 442 -9.22 -20.90 2.88
N ARG A 443 -10.12 -19.91 2.87
CA ARG A 443 -11.58 -20.15 2.90
C ARG A 443 -12.07 -20.96 1.69
N ASP A 444 -11.45 -20.76 0.54
CA ASP A 444 -11.78 -21.51 -0.68
C ASP A 444 -11.23 -22.96 -0.64
N GLU A 445 -10.21 -23.24 0.20
CA GLU A 445 -9.54 -24.53 0.28
C GLU A 445 -9.94 -25.39 1.49
N PHE A 446 -10.21 -24.73 2.62
CA PHE A 446 -10.52 -25.33 3.90
C PHE A 446 -11.74 -24.64 4.48
N ASP A 447 -12.52 -25.37 5.28
CA ASP A 447 -13.34 -24.70 6.28
C ASP A 447 -12.36 -23.96 7.21
N PRO A 448 -12.36 -22.61 7.22
CA PRO A 448 -11.37 -21.86 7.98
C PRO A 448 -11.48 -22.28 9.45
N PRO A 449 -10.36 -22.63 10.11
CA PRO A 449 -10.39 -23.14 11.47
C PRO A 449 -11.21 -22.20 12.34
N ALA A 450 -12.24 -22.73 12.99
CA ALA A 450 -12.99 -22.01 13.99
C ALA A 450 -12.09 -21.91 15.22
N TRP A 451 -11.40 -20.78 15.36
CA TRP A 451 -10.62 -20.51 16.55
C TRP A 451 -11.58 -20.35 17.74
N PRO A 452 -11.27 -20.95 18.90
CA PRO A 452 -12.08 -20.71 20.09
C PRO A 452 -11.97 -19.24 20.50
N PRO A 453 -13.00 -18.68 21.17
CA PRO A 453 -12.94 -17.33 21.70
C PRO A 453 -11.70 -17.13 22.57
N ARG A 454 -10.95 -16.06 22.30
CA ARG A 454 -9.73 -15.74 23.05
C ARG A 454 -10.06 -15.31 24.48
N GLY A 455 -9.37 -15.88 25.46
CA GLY A 455 -9.50 -15.47 26.85
C GLY A 455 -8.92 -14.06 27.12
N PRO A 456 -9.29 -13.42 28.24
CA PRO A 456 -8.85 -12.05 28.57
C PRO A 456 -7.32 -11.86 28.59
N ALA A 457 -6.56 -12.86 29.06
CA ALA A 457 -5.09 -12.79 29.10
C ALA A 457 -4.47 -12.73 27.69
N VAL A 458 -5.04 -13.46 26.73
CA VAL A 458 -4.58 -13.48 25.33
C VAL A 458 -4.87 -12.15 24.65
N LEU A 459 -6.08 -11.60 24.88
CA LEU A 459 -6.47 -10.28 24.41
C LEU A 459 -5.61 -9.18 25.04
N ALA A 460 -5.23 -9.31 26.31
CA ALA A 460 -4.33 -8.38 26.99
C ALA A 460 -2.92 -8.39 26.39
N ALA A 461 -2.39 -9.56 26.01
CA ALA A 461 -1.10 -9.67 25.32
C ALA A 461 -1.12 -8.96 23.97
N LEU A 462 -2.15 -9.23 23.15
CA LEU A 462 -2.34 -8.57 21.86
C LEU A 462 -2.51 -7.05 22.04
N GLY A 463 -3.37 -6.62 22.96
CA GLY A 463 -3.60 -5.20 23.23
C GLY A 463 -2.37 -4.48 23.74
N GLY A 464 -1.59 -5.10 24.63
CA GLY A 464 -0.33 -4.54 25.11
C GLY A 464 0.69 -4.34 23.99
N PHE A 465 0.78 -5.28 23.06
CA PHE A 465 1.63 -5.17 21.87
C PHE A 465 1.13 -4.10 20.90
N MET A 466 -0.15 -4.15 20.48
CA MET A 466 -0.74 -3.21 19.53
C MET A 466 -0.64 -1.78 20.04
N SER A 467 -0.94 -1.59 21.32
CA SER A 467 -0.85 -0.30 21.96
C SER A 467 0.57 0.27 21.96
N ALA A 468 1.62 -0.57 22.02
CA ALA A 468 3.00 -0.11 21.89
C ALA A 468 3.39 0.13 20.42
N ALA A 469 2.97 -0.74 19.51
CA ALA A 469 3.28 -0.65 18.07
C ALA A 469 2.58 0.53 17.37
N LEU A 470 1.45 1.00 17.92
CA LEU A 470 0.65 2.11 17.41
C LEU A 470 0.83 3.40 18.21
N ALA A 471 1.84 3.45 19.10
CA ALA A 471 2.05 4.54 20.05
C ALA A 471 2.63 5.83 19.42
N SER A 472 2.68 5.93 18.09
CA SER A 472 3.37 7.02 17.41
C SER A 472 2.56 8.31 17.42
N PRO A 473 3.09 9.44 17.95
CA PRO A 473 2.45 10.75 17.82
C PRO A 473 2.55 11.31 16.39
N ALA A 474 3.41 10.72 15.55
CA ALA A 474 3.59 11.09 14.15
C ALA A 474 2.65 10.36 13.20
N LEU A 475 1.73 9.52 13.71
CA LEU A 475 0.85 8.71 12.89
C LEU A 475 -0.15 9.58 12.12
N GLU A 476 -0.15 9.42 10.79
CA GLU A 476 -0.97 10.17 9.85
C GLU A 476 -2.02 9.27 9.19
N VAL A 477 -1.68 8.01 8.94
CA VAL A 477 -2.55 7.01 8.30
C VAL A 477 -2.56 5.71 9.10
N ALA A 478 -3.75 5.24 9.45
CA ALA A 478 -3.95 3.95 10.09
C ALA A 478 -5.03 3.13 9.37
N ASN A 479 -4.65 1.94 8.93
CA ASN A 479 -5.57 0.91 8.44
C ASN A 479 -5.53 -0.29 9.38
N LEU A 480 -6.64 -0.61 10.04
CA LEU A 480 -6.71 -1.68 11.04
C LEU A 480 -7.83 -2.65 10.66
N ASP A 481 -7.51 -3.93 10.48
CA ASP A 481 -8.47 -4.99 10.16
C ASP A 481 -8.46 -6.08 11.23
N PHE A 482 -9.60 -6.21 11.90
CA PHE A 482 -9.85 -7.11 13.02
C PHE A 482 -10.78 -8.28 12.64
N GLY A 483 -10.88 -8.63 11.36
CA GLY A 483 -11.82 -9.64 10.87
C GLY A 483 -11.76 -10.99 11.61
N ALA A 484 -10.57 -11.42 12.03
CA ALA A 484 -10.43 -12.61 12.85
C ALA A 484 -11.01 -12.42 14.26
N LEU A 485 -10.60 -11.35 14.96
CA LEU A 485 -11.05 -11.08 16.33
C LEU A 485 -12.56 -10.85 16.40
N ARG A 486 -13.17 -10.21 15.40
CA ARG A 486 -14.62 -10.04 15.36
C ARG A 486 -15.34 -11.38 15.30
N ARG A 487 -14.86 -12.33 14.50
CA ARG A 487 -15.46 -13.66 14.38
C ARG A 487 -15.31 -14.48 15.67
N GLU A 488 -14.18 -14.34 16.35
CA GLU A 488 -13.80 -15.18 17.50
C GLU A 488 -14.30 -14.63 18.84
N ASN A 489 -14.34 -13.31 18.96
CA ASN A 489 -14.46 -12.61 20.23
C ASN A 489 -15.47 -11.46 20.18
N GLN A 490 -16.49 -11.56 19.32
CA GLN A 490 -17.64 -10.65 19.40
C GLN A 490 -18.09 -10.55 20.87
N ASP A 491 -18.27 -9.33 21.37
CA ASP A 491 -18.62 -8.98 22.75
C ASP A 491 -17.55 -9.16 23.84
N LEU A 492 -16.41 -9.79 23.55
CA LEU A 492 -15.35 -10.06 24.55
C LEU A 492 -14.22 -9.03 24.55
N TRP A 493 -14.22 -8.11 23.59
CA TRP A 493 -13.28 -7.00 23.53
C TRP A 493 -13.93 -5.77 22.88
N ALA A 494 -13.37 -4.61 23.21
CA ALA A 494 -13.61 -3.37 22.50
C ALA A 494 -12.26 -2.77 22.09
N LEU A 495 -12.29 -1.88 21.11
CA LEU A 495 -11.09 -1.28 20.52
C LEU A 495 -10.23 -0.55 21.56
N ASP A 496 -10.83 0.03 22.60
CA ASP A 496 -10.11 0.64 23.71
C ASP A 496 -9.10 -0.33 24.33
N ALA A 497 -9.47 -1.60 24.50
CA ALA A 497 -8.62 -2.61 25.11
C ALA A 497 -7.34 -2.87 24.32
N LEU A 498 -7.37 -2.63 23.00
CA LEU A 498 -6.23 -2.78 22.09
C LEU A 498 -5.42 -1.49 21.93
N LEU A 499 -6.05 -0.33 22.12
CA LEU A 499 -5.46 0.99 21.86
C LEU A 499 -5.28 1.84 23.13
N ARG A 500 -5.32 1.23 24.32
CA ARG A 500 -5.25 1.91 25.63
C ARG A 500 -4.12 2.94 25.79
N SER A 501 -2.97 2.72 25.18
CA SER A 501 -1.79 3.62 25.22
C SER A 501 -1.44 4.20 23.86
N ALA A 502 -2.35 4.13 22.88
CA ALA A 502 -2.24 5.00 21.71
C ALA A 502 -2.26 6.46 22.20
N PRO A 503 -1.44 7.37 21.62
CA PRO A 503 -1.44 8.77 21.96
C PRO A 503 -2.88 9.30 21.97
N GLU A 504 -3.25 10.02 23.03
CA GLU A 504 -4.58 10.61 23.13
C GLU A 504 -4.91 11.36 21.83
N GLY A 505 -5.95 10.89 21.15
CA GLY A 505 -6.47 11.50 19.93
C GLY A 505 -5.53 11.51 18.73
N TRP A 506 -4.48 10.68 18.66
CA TRP A 506 -3.51 10.60 17.55
C TRP A 506 -3.36 11.93 16.78
N PRO A 507 -2.61 12.90 17.32
CA PRO A 507 -2.79 14.33 17.00
C PRO A 507 -2.51 14.71 15.54
N ARG A 508 -1.86 13.83 14.78
CA ARG A 508 -1.56 14.01 13.35
C ARG A 508 -2.36 13.11 12.42
N LEU A 509 -3.25 12.28 12.96
CA LEU A 509 -4.02 11.33 12.16
C LEU A 509 -4.92 12.08 11.20
N ARG A 510 -4.73 11.81 9.92
CA ARG A 510 -5.51 12.33 8.81
C ARG A 510 -6.50 11.30 8.28
N ARG A 511 -6.11 10.02 8.30
CA ARG A 511 -6.88 8.92 7.72
C ARG A 511 -6.95 7.73 8.68
N LEU A 512 -8.17 7.31 9.00
CA LEU A 512 -8.43 6.12 9.79
C LEU A 512 -9.39 5.19 9.03
N THR A 513 -8.95 3.97 8.80
CA THR A 513 -9.76 2.89 8.26
C THR A 513 -9.83 1.76 9.28
N LEU A 514 -11.04 1.36 9.66
CA LEU A 514 -11.32 0.28 10.59
C LEU A 514 -12.17 -0.77 9.88
N HIS A 515 -11.66 -1.99 9.76
CA HIS A 515 -12.42 -3.14 9.28
C HIS A 515 -12.71 -4.08 10.44
N HIS A 516 -13.97 -4.50 10.55
CA HIS A 516 -14.45 -5.41 11.57
C HIS A 516 -14.20 -4.98 13.03
N PRO A 517 -14.27 -3.69 13.42
CA PRO A 517 -13.97 -3.30 14.79
C PRO A 517 -15.12 -3.68 15.74
N CYS A 518 -14.79 -4.11 16.97
CA CYS A 518 -15.70 -4.11 18.11
C CYS A 518 -15.50 -2.81 18.89
N LEU A 519 -16.54 -1.99 19.06
CA LEU A 519 -16.45 -0.62 19.54
C LEU A 519 -17.46 -0.35 20.66
N ARG A 520 -17.09 0.49 21.61
CA ARG A 520 -18.05 1.29 22.37
C ARG A 520 -18.27 2.64 21.68
N ALA A 521 -19.45 3.24 21.85
CA ALA A 521 -19.72 4.59 21.36
C ALA A 521 -18.71 5.61 21.93
N SER A 522 -18.31 5.45 23.20
CA SER A 522 -17.27 6.26 23.86
C SER A 522 -15.90 6.18 23.20
N ASP A 523 -15.53 5.01 22.68
CA ASP A 523 -14.22 4.78 22.07
C ASP A 523 -14.12 5.54 20.76
N LEU A 524 -15.15 5.42 19.92
CA LEU A 524 -15.21 6.14 18.66
C LEU A 524 -15.29 7.65 18.88
N LYS A 525 -16.01 8.10 19.90
CA LYS A 525 -16.04 9.50 20.30
C LYS A 525 -14.65 10.01 20.69
N THR A 526 -13.90 9.25 21.48
CA THR A 526 -12.53 9.62 21.86
C THR A 526 -11.62 9.70 20.64
N LEU A 527 -11.71 8.73 19.72
CA LEU A 527 -10.90 8.72 18.49
C LEU A 527 -11.26 9.86 17.54
N VAL A 528 -12.55 10.10 17.29
CA VAL A 528 -13.02 11.07 16.30
C VAL A 528 -12.97 12.51 16.82
N VAL A 529 -13.32 12.73 18.09
CA VAL A 529 -13.29 14.06 18.72
C VAL A 529 -11.87 14.42 19.14
N GLY A 530 -11.09 13.46 19.62
CA GLY A 530 -9.68 13.68 20.00
C GLY A 530 -8.76 13.94 18.80
N SER A 531 -9.11 13.46 17.61
CA SER A 531 -8.32 13.65 16.39
C SER A 531 -8.84 14.81 15.56
N GLU A 532 -8.49 16.06 15.91
CA GLU A 532 -8.97 17.25 15.20
C GLU A 532 -8.66 17.21 13.70
N ARG A 533 -7.47 16.68 13.33
CA ARG A 533 -6.95 16.57 11.96
C ARG A 533 -7.50 15.41 11.15
N LEU A 534 -8.36 14.57 11.74
CA LEU A 534 -8.94 13.42 11.04
C LEU A 534 -9.84 13.91 9.91
N ALA A 535 -9.33 13.79 8.69
CA ALA A 535 -9.98 14.25 7.46
C ALA A 535 -10.76 13.12 6.78
N TRP A 536 -10.39 11.86 7.02
CA TRP A 536 -11.04 10.69 6.43
C TRP A 536 -11.24 9.58 7.47
N LEU A 537 -12.49 9.11 7.58
CA LEU A 537 -12.88 7.97 8.41
C LEU A 537 -13.63 6.94 7.56
N SER A 538 -13.19 5.69 7.61
CA SER A 538 -13.88 4.55 7.00
C SER A 538 -14.06 3.46 8.04
N ILE A 539 -15.29 3.00 8.24
CA ILE A 539 -15.62 1.93 9.17
C ILE A 539 -16.42 0.87 8.41
N GLU A 540 -15.80 -0.27 8.17
CA GLU A 540 -16.44 -1.41 7.53
C GLU A 540 -16.78 -2.48 8.56
N ALA A 541 -18.03 -2.91 8.52
CA ALA A 541 -18.56 -3.97 9.36
C ALA A 541 -18.28 -3.77 10.86
N PRO A 542 -18.69 -2.64 11.48
CA PRO A 542 -18.53 -2.46 12.92
C PRO A 542 -19.53 -3.27 13.74
N HIS A 543 -19.14 -3.59 14.98
CA HIS A 543 -20.01 -4.13 16.01
C HIS A 543 -20.00 -3.21 17.23
N LEU A 544 -21.17 -2.67 17.60
CA LEU A 544 -21.31 -1.78 18.74
C LEU A 544 -21.68 -2.61 19.98
N SER A 545 -20.71 -2.82 20.88
CA SER A 545 -20.91 -3.59 22.10
C SER A 545 -21.54 -2.78 23.23
N GLU A 546 -21.41 -1.45 23.20
CA GLU A 546 -21.94 -0.54 24.22
C GLU A 546 -22.26 0.85 23.63
N GLY A 547 -23.38 1.43 24.05
CA GLY A 547 -23.88 2.72 23.55
C GLY A 547 -24.95 2.57 22.47
N SER A 548 -25.23 3.67 21.75
CA SER A 548 -26.26 3.70 20.69
C SER A 548 -25.68 4.10 19.33
N TRP A 549 -26.21 3.50 18.26
CA TRP A 549 -25.92 3.95 16.89
C TRP A 549 -26.41 5.37 16.65
N ALA A 550 -27.49 5.80 17.32
CA ALA A 550 -27.98 7.17 17.26
C ALA A 550 -26.93 8.18 17.73
N GLU A 551 -26.27 7.92 18.87
CA GLU A 551 -25.17 8.75 19.38
C GLU A 551 -24.01 8.79 18.40
N VAL A 552 -23.59 7.63 17.88
CA VAL A 552 -22.49 7.54 16.92
C VAL A 552 -22.79 8.34 15.65
N LEU A 553 -23.98 8.16 15.07
CA LEU A 553 -24.37 8.87 13.86
C LEU A 553 -24.47 10.38 14.08
N GLU A 554 -24.99 10.82 15.22
CA GLU A 554 -25.10 12.25 15.54
C GLU A 554 -23.72 12.90 15.70
N MET A 555 -22.80 12.21 16.39
CA MET A 555 -21.41 12.64 16.49
C MET A 555 -20.74 12.72 15.10
N LEU A 556 -20.93 11.71 14.24
CA LEU A 556 -20.38 11.71 12.89
C LEU A 556 -20.94 12.87 12.06
N ARG A 557 -22.25 13.12 12.09
CA ARG A 557 -22.89 14.28 11.43
C ARG A 557 -22.27 15.59 11.89
N GLY A 558 -22.03 15.74 13.19
CA GLY A 558 -21.38 16.93 13.74
C GLY A 558 -19.97 17.18 13.20
N ARG A 559 -19.20 16.13 12.89
CA ARG A 559 -17.84 16.25 12.33
C ARG A 559 -17.81 16.40 10.81
N THR A 560 -18.82 15.89 10.11
CA THR A 560 -18.97 15.98 8.65
C THR A 560 -19.71 17.25 8.19
N ASP A 561 -20.28 18.05 9.10
CA ASP A 561 -21.02 19.28 8.78
C ASP A 561 -20.18 20.24 7.90
N PRO A 562 -20.63 20.56 6.67
CA PRO A 562 -19.93 21.49 5.80
C PRO A 562 -19.74 22.89 6.39
N ARG A 563 -20.64 23.33 7.29
CA ARG A 563 -20.56 24.65 7.96
C ARG A 563 -19.35 24.79 8.87
N ARG A 564 -18.66 23.69 9.19
CA ARG A 564 -17.36 23.74 9.88
C ARG A 564 -16.32 24.54 9.11
N ARG A 565 -16.40 24.59 7.78
CA ARG A 565 -15.53 25.43 6.94
C ARG A 565 -15.67 26.91 7.28
N GLU A 566 -16.86 27.37 7.66
CA GLU A 566 -17.13 28.75 8.06
C GLU A 566 -16.41 29.11 9.37
N ARG A 567 -16.04 28.12 10.18
CA ARG A 567 -15.25 28.26 11.41
C ARG A 567 -13.75 28.00 11.22
N GLY A 568 -13.29 27.84 9.97
CA GLY A 568 -11.90 27.49 9.66
C GLY A 568 -11.54 26.02 9.94
N GLU A 569 -12.54 25.18 10.23
CA GLU A 569 -12.35 23.76 10.51
C GLU A 569 -12.56 22.94 9.22
N THR A 570 -11.74 21.91 8.99
CA THR A 570 -11.94 21.00 7.84
C THR A 570 -12.99 19.95 8.19
N PRO A 571 -14.12 19.87 7.44
CA PRO A 571 -15.09 18.80 7.64
C PRO A 571 -14.44 17.44 7.36
N MET A 572 -14.69 16.48 8.23
CA MET A 572 -14.26 15.10 8.02
C MET A 572 -15.11 14.48 6.90
N LYS A 573 -14.49 13.67 6.05
CA LYS A 573 -15.17 12.79 5.10
C LYS A 573 -15.38 11.42 5.73
N VAL A 574 -16.58 10.86 5.57
CA VAL A 574 -16.87 9.46 5.94
C VAL A 574 -16.92 8.65 4.66
N GLY A 575 -15.92 7.80 4.45
CA GLY A 575 -15.78 6.97 3.26
C GLY A 575 -16.73 5.78 3.24
N ALA A 576 -16.90 5.13 4.40
CA ALA A 576 -17.80 4.00 4.54
C ALA A 576 -18.31 3.88 5.99
N LEU A 577 -19.59 3.55 6.15
CA LEU A 577 -20.17 2.97 7.37
C LEU A 577 -21.01 1.78 6.93
N LYS A 578 -20.35 0.65 6.64
CA LYS A 578 -20.99 -0.49 5.97
C LYS A 578 -21.32 -1.58 6.98
N THR A 579 -22.48 -2.20 6.85
CA THR A 579 -22.87 -3.40 7.61
C THR A 579 -22.70 -3.31 9.15
N PRO A 580 -23.16 -2.23 9.82
CA PRO A 580 -23.12 -2.15 11.28
C PRO A 580 -23.97 -3.25 11.95
N THR A 581 -23.55 -3.65 13.15
CA THR A 581 -24.22 -4.66 14.02
C THR A 581 -24.11 -4.23 15.48
N GLY A 582 -24.80 -4.91 16.41
CA GLY A 582 -24.85 -4.53 17.82
C GLY A 582 -25.73 -3.30 18.09
N GLY A 583 -26.02 -3.03 19.36
CA GLY A 583 -26.91 -1.96 19.79
C GLY A 583 -28.29 -2.03 19.12
N GLU A 584 -28.86 -0.89 18.75
CA GLU A 584 -30.19 -0.84 18.13
C GLU A 584 -30.25 -1.49 16.74
N ALA A 585 -29.11 -1.72 16.09
CA ALA A 585 -29.08 -2.27 14.74
C ALA A 585 -29.58 -3.73 14.70
N GLU A 586 -29.51 -4.46 15.81
CA GLU A 586 -30.01 -5.84 15.92
C GLU A 586 -31.54 -5.91 16.04
N ASP A 587 -32.16 -4.84 16.55
CA ASP A 587 -33.60 -4.74 16.74
C ASP A 587 -34.32 -4.09 15.54
N MET A 588 -33.56 -3.54 14.58
CA MET A 588 -34.13 -2.89 13.39
C MET A 588 -34.67 -3.91 12.40
N SER A 589 -35.87 -3.63 11.86
CA SER A 589 -36.32 -4.32 10.64
C SER A 589 -35.38 -4.01 9.47
N PHE A 590 -35.33 -4.90 8.48
CA PHE A 590 -34.49 -4.70 7.29
C PHE A 590 -34.75 -3.34 6.59
N SER A 591 -36.00 -2.88 6.53
CA SER A 591 -36.34 -1.57 5.95
C SER A 591 -35.84 -0.40 6.78
N GLN A 592 -35.89 -0.49 8.10
CA GLN A 592 -35.31 0.52 8.99
C GLN A 592 -33.79 0.54 8.87
N TYR A 593 -33.17 -0.62 8.83
CA TYR A 593 -31.73 -0.76 8.66
C TYR A 593 -31.26 -0.18 7.32
N ASP A 594 -31.90 -0.55 6.22
CA ASP A 594 -31.60 -0.06 4.86
C ASP A 594 -31.79 1.47 4.78
N ALA A 595 -32.85 2.01 5.41
CA ALA A 595 -33.10 3.45 5.43
C ALA A 595 -32.03 4.25 6.22
N VAL A 596 -31.36 3.63 7.20
CA VAL A 596 -30.39 4.31 8.08
C VAL A 596 -28.95 4.11 7.60
N PHE A 597 -28.58 2.92 7.12
CA PHE A 597 -27.19 2.51 6.91
C PHE A 597 -26.82 2.17 5.47
N SER A 598 -27.77 2.01 4.56
CA SER A 598 -27.42 1.74 3.16
C SER A 598 -26.97 3.02 2.47
N GLU A 599 -25.99 2.87 1.57
CA GLU A 599 -25.58 3.97 0.68
C GLU A 599 -26.83 4.49 -0.04
N PRO A 600 -27.05 5.81 -0.10
CA PRO A 600 -28.13 6.38 -0.89
C PRO A 600 -28.02 5.82 -2.30
N ARG A 601 -29.06 5.11 -2.77
CA ARG A 601 -29.15 4.64 -4.16
C ARG A 601 -29.10 5.85 -5.09
N GLY A 602 -27.90 6.27 -5.47
CA GLY A 602 -27.66 7.52 -6.19
C GLY A 602 -26.22 8.04 -6.14
N TRP A 603 -25.36 7.55 -5.24
CA TRP A 603 -23.96 8.02 -5.17
C TRP A 603 -23.01 7.38 -6.19
N THR A 604 -23.36 6.22 -6.79
CA THR A 604 -22.53 5.55 -7.80
C THR A 604 -22.85 5.94 -9.26
N ALA A 605 -23.61 7.02 -9.49
CA ALA A 605 -24.01 7.43 -10.84
C ALA A 605 -23.44 8.80 -11.31
N TYR A 606 -22.47 9.36 -10.58
CA TYR A 606 -21.83 10.65 -10.94
C TYR A 606 -20.30 10.58 -11.01
N VAL A 607 -19.76 9.39 -11.31
CA VAL A 607 -18.38 9.26 -11.80
C VAL A 607 -18.46 8.55 -13.14
N GLU A 608 -18.23 9.35 -14.19
CA GLU A 608 -17.97 8.96 -15.59
C GLU A 608 -19.00 8.07 -16.29
N GLU A 609 -20.09 8.67 -16.77
CA GLU A 609 -20.74 8.19 -18.01
C GLU A 609 -21.00 9.38 -18.93
N GLY A 610 -20.04 9.62 -19.83
CA GLY A 610 -20.25 10.33 -21.07
C GLY A 610 -20.31 9.32 -22.22
N GLU A 611 -21.50 9.20 -22.81
CA GLU A 611 -21.78 8.79 -24.21
C GLU A 611 -21.53 7.31 -24.61
N GLU A 612 -22.59 6.48 -24.62
CA GLU A 612 -23.40 6.19 -25.82
C GLU A 612 -24.54 5.19 -25.52
N GLU A 613 -25.70 5.44 -26.12
CA GLU A 613 -26.99 4.76 -25.90
C GLU A 613 -27.06 3.31 -26.43
N ALA A 614 -27.78 2.44 -25.70
CA ALA A 614 -28.63 1.39 -26.31
C ALA A 614 -29.75 0.91 -25.35
N PRO A 615 -30.96 0.54 -25.85
CA PRO A 615 -32.18 0.45 -25.05
C PRO A 615 -32.45 -0.93 -24.41
N MET A 616 -33.32 -0.87 -23.39
CA MET A 616 -33.86 -1.95 -22.55
C MET A 616 -34.20 -3.28 -23.24
N GLY A 617 -33.92 -4.38 -22.52
CA GLY A 617 -34.52 -5.70 -22.74
C GLY A 617 -34.14 -6.76 -21.68
N GLU A 618 -35.06 -6.96 -20.72
CA GLU A 618 -35.34 -8.20 -19.97
C GLU A 618 -34.30 -8.81 -18.99
N GLY A 619 -34.69 -8.81 -17.70
CA GLY A 619 -34.43 -9.91 -16.78
C GLY A 619 -33.15 -9.84 -15.96
N ARG A 620 -33.10 -8.97 -14.95
CA ARG A 620 -32.09 -9.04 -13.86
C ARG A 620 -32.12 -10.43 -13.22
N ARG A 621 -31.17 -11.28 -13.61
CA ARG A 621 -30.85 -12.52 -12.90
C ARG A 621 -30.36 -12.15 -11.50
N LEU A 622 -31.14 -12.51 -10.48
CA LEU A 622 -30.77 -12.42 -9.08
C LEU A 622 -29.41 -13.13 -8.86
N SER A 623 -28.50 -12.46 -8.15
CA SER A 623 -27.17 -12.98 -7.81
C SER A 623 -27.31 -14.27 -6.97
N ALA A 624 -26.30 -15.14 -7.04
CA ALA A 624 -26.30 -16.41 -6.29
C ALA A 624 -26.44 -16.19 -4.77
N ALA A 625 -25.95 -15.06 -4.25
CA ALA A 625 -26.11 -14.67 -2.85
C ALA A 625 -27.57 -14.37 -2.48
N MET A 626 -28.34 -13.73 -3.37
CA MET A 626 -29.76 -13.45 -3.15
C MET A 626 -30.60 -14.73 -3.18
N ARG A 627 -30.24 -15.72 -4.00
CA ARG A 627 -30.89 -17.04 -4.01
C ARG A 627 -30.61 -17.84 -2.74
N TYR A 628 -29.42 -17.73 -2.17
CA TYR A 628 -29.07 -18.41 -0.91
C TYR A 628 -29.79 -17.81 0.31
N VAL A 629 -29.90 -16.48 0.37
CA VAL A 629 -30.64 -15.78 1.44
C VAL A 629 -32.15 -16.05 1.34
N MET A 630 -32.72 -16.11 0.14
CA MET A 630 -34.14 -16.49 -0.02
C MET A 630 -34.41 -17.97 0.24
N HIS A 631 -33.43 -18.86 -0.01
CA HIS A 631 -33.55 -20.28 0.29
C HIS A 631 -33.56 -20.54 1.81
N LEU A 632 -32.71 -19.82 2.57
CA LEU A 632 -32.71 -19.89 4.04
C LEU A 632 -34.00 -19.34 4.68
N GLN A 633 -34.71 -18.43 3.99
CA GLN A 633 -36.01 -17.91 4.42
C GLN A 633 -37.20 -18.80 4.02
N ALA A 634 -37.02 -19.72 3.07
CA ALA A 634 -38.06 -20.65 2.62
C ALA A 634 -38.04 -22.00 3.38
N GLU A 635 -36.93 -22.35 4.04
CA GLU A 635 -36.77 -23.65 4.73
C GLU A 635 -37.06 -23.64 6.24
N ASN A 636 -37.61 -22.56 6.80
CA ASN A 636 -38.02 -22.54 8.21
C ASN A 636 -39.48 -22.12 8.42
N PRO A 637 -40.46 -23.03 8.21
CA PRO A 637 -41.81 -22.84 8.69
C PRO A 637 -42.06 -23.53 10.05
N VAL A 638 -42.35 -22.70 11.06
CA VAL A 638 -43.31 -22.93 12.18
C VAL A 638 -42.79 -23.85 13.32
N TYR A 639 -42.88 -23.53 14.63
CA TYR A 639 -44.10 -23.36 15.42
C TYR A 639 -43.93 -22.47 16.68
N VAL A 640 -44.85 -21.53 16.85
CA VAL A 640 -45.45 -21.18 18.14
C VAL A 640 -46.83 -21.83 18.17
N THR A 641 -47.10 -22.70 19.14
CA THR A 641 -48.44 -22.89 19.70
C THR A 641 -48.34 -23.36 21.15
N GLN A 642 -48.91 -22.52 22.01
CA GLN A 642 -49.30 -22.70 23.43
C GLN A 642 -48.19 -22.77 24.48
#